data_AF-A0A918KQI2-F1
#
_entry.id   AF-A0A918KQI2-F1
#
_cell.length_a   1.000
_cell.length_b   1.000
_cell.length_c   1.000
_cell.angle_alpha   90.00
_cell.angle_beta   90.00
_cell.angle_gamma   90.00
#
_symmetry.space_group_name_H-M   'P 1'
#
loop_
_entity.id
_entity.type
_entity.pdbx_description
1 polymer ?
#
loop_
_entity_poly.entity_id
_entity_poly.type
_entity_poly.pdbx_seq_one_letter_code
_entity_poly.pdbx_strand_id
1 'polypeptide(L)'
;MAKTPKTKMGHLLYLGAGRCSQLNEYIAATNKNIVLIDANIDVCNILKFETRNAPHITVVNAAVTDSARPEKLKIYNFEDMSGLYEPTGLLDIYPGLELQKEIQVQTQGFSDVVKAYIPSRADFDLIVDICGGEGSVISEMLSGPYFKNVRRFNVVSSNSQLFKGATLAKEILKAFKDKGVDADLEIDENEDFVTISGCIDIALLERLRVEKQMKTLESQKKTLEKNFSKEKKTNADLRKKLDLETKSLAREKELVLAITQQRDAEQIELKEKLSQFEAQNAKNEDQRKTLAHELKCLKADHDALKLEHETKCSTAAELSDKLNVAERGHNQLAQELENLKADYAALKLEHKSKCSTAAELSDKLNSVKRRCEQLEGDLATAQSAERTSLSEFKASMKGTYTAIIDAFDHQVSTLTAISEGKSKQLDALLEEKERYEKVSAETEAEKQKLVQARQKIAALKSDLAEREASLAWHKKRYIEQVGATDTPKIDVAPPKSKPKQLTVTTPKVVLVGSVPRSGGTWVFNVIRGVFEITNTPYASGWYKTFEGKTDVKYHLIKVHNVDDYTGPIWKTITNHRSLERRVSSLVRMGWVEDSEAGILNALKHQAQLYKIWDQRSDLEVNFQHISDKPESVISSIAKELGFSLNEAQVLKVLEFIENLTPPQGPGVDPITLLHPKHRVTDIEANDKRVARVLSIMRSRKNKSNP
;
A
#
# COMPACT_ATOMS: atom_id res chain seq x y z
N MET A 1 39.10 -6.22 -61.97
CA MET A 1 40.17 -6.55 -61.02
C MET A 1 40.10 -5.61 -59.82
N ALA A 2 39.31 -5.96 -58.81
CA ALA A 2 39.27 -5.24 -57.54
C ALA A 2 40.64 -5.32 -56.86
N LYS A 3 41.13 -4.19 -56.31
CA LYS A 3 42.40 -4.14 -55.57
C LYS A 3 42.33 -5.16 -54.44
N THR A 4 43.12 -6.22 -54.51
CA THR A 4 43.27 -7.20 -53.44
C THR A 4 43.61 -6.44 -52.17
N PRO A 5 42.76 -6.47 -51.13
CA PRO A 5 43.06 -5.79 -49.89
C PRO A 5 44.36 -6.36 -49.32
N LYS A 6 45.32 -5.47 -49.01
CA LYS A 6 46.66 -5.81 -48.47
C LYS A 6 46.63 -6.53 -47.11
N THR A 7 45.46 -6.82 -46.56
CA THR A 7 45.28 -7.49 -45.27
C THR A 7 45.35 -9.00 -45.45
N LYS A 8 46.30 -9.64 -44.77
CA LYS A 8 46.45 -11.10 -44.75
C LYS A 8 45.15 -11.77 -44.32
N MET A 9 44.80 -12.86 -45.01
CA MET A 9 43.63 -13.68 -44.69
C MET A 9 43.82 -14.34 -43.31
N GLY A 10 42.73 -14.45 -42.54
CA GLY A 10 42.73 -15.03 -41.20
C GLY A 10 42.72 -16.56 -41.28
N HIS A 11 42.10 -17.21 -40.29
CA HIS A 11 41.61 -18.57 -40.54
C HIS A 11 40.56 -18.55 -41.66
N LEU A 12 40.43 -19.62 -42.43
CA LEU A 12 39.42 -19.73 -43.49
C LEU A 12 38.49 -20.91 -43.17
N LEU A 13 37.18 -20.68 -43.21
CA LEU A 13 36.16 -21.72 -43.19
C LEU A 13 35.41 -21.69 -44.52
N TYR A 14 35.56 -22.72 -45.34
CA TYR A 14 34.89 -22.84 -46.64
C TYR A 14 33.90 -24.01 -46.57
N LEU A 15 32.60 -23.69 -46.63
CA LEU A 15 31.50 -24.62 -46.65
C LEU A 15 31.00 -24.85 -48.08
N GLY A 16 30.87 -26.12 -48.49
CA GLY A 16 30.61 -26.47 -49.88
C GLY A 16 31.84 -26.25 -50.77
N ALA A 17 33.00 -26.70 -50.30
CA ALA A 17 34.27 -26.35 -50.93
C ALA A 17 34.43 -26.88 -52.37
N GLY A 18 33.67 -27.91 -52.77
CA GLY A 18 33.81 -28.55 -54.07
C GLY A 18 35.25 -28.95 -54.33
N ARG A 19 35.73 -28.80 -55.57
CA ARG A 19 37.15 -29.00 -55.88
C ARG A 19 38.05 -27.85 -55.46
N CYS A 20 37.49 -26.76 -54.90
CA CYS A 20 38.22 -25.58 -54.45
C CYS A 20 39.26 -25.11 -55.48
N SER A 21 38.83 -24.74 -56.68
CA SER A 21 39.72 -24.35 -57.80
C SER A 21 40.71 -23.22 -57.43
N GLN A 22 40.36 -22.41 -56.42
CA GLN A 22 41.15 -21.31 -55.88
C GLN A 22 42.05 -21.72 -54.69
N LEU A 23 42.21 -23.01 -54.40
CA LEU A 23 42.95 -23.51 -53.22
C LEU A 23 44.35 -22.91 -53.09
N ASN A 24 45.10 -22.82 -54.19
CA ASN A 24 46.45 -22.24 -54.19
C ASN A 24 46.44 -20.75 -53.82
N GLU A 25 45.40 -20.01 -54.18
CA GLU A 25 45.24 -18.60 -53.82
C GLU A 25 44.96 -18.47 -52.32
N TYR A 26 44.12 -19.34 -51.76
CA TYR A 26 43.85 -19.35 -50.31
C TYR A 26 45.09 -19.71 -49.51
N ILE A 27 45.88 -20.70 -49.95
CA ILE A 27 47.17 -21.06 -49.33
C ILE A 27 48.16 -19.90 -49.39
N ALA A 28 48.19 -19.15 -50.49
CA ALA A 28 49.04 -17.97 -50.61
C ALA A 28 48.56 -16.79 -49.74
N ALA A 29 47.25 -16.67 -49.52
CA ALA A 29 46.62 -15.57 -48.81
C ALA A 29 46.70 -15.67 -47.27
N THR A 30 46.79 -16.89 -46.71
CA THR A 30 46.90 -17.12 -45.27
C THR A 30 47.92 -18.20 -44.90
N ASN A 31 48.57 -18.03 -43.75
CA ASN A 31 49.38 -19.08 -43.12
C ASN A 31 48.69 -19.68 -41.88
N LYS A 32 47.39 -19.40 -41.71
CA LYS A 32 46.54 -19.91 -40.63
C LYS A 32 45.77 -21.15 -41.10
N ASN A 33 44.94 -21.70 -40.21
CA ASN A 33 44.18 -22.90 -40.55
C ASN A 33 43.15 -22.61 -41.64
N ILE A 34 43.09 -23.50 -42.64
CA ILE A 34 42.06 -23.54 -43.67
C ILE A 34 41.21 -24.79 -43.43
N VAL A 35 39.90 -24.62 -43.30
CA VAL A 35 38.95 -25.72 -43.09
C VAL A 35 38.05 -25.79 -44.32
N LEU A 36 38.19 -26.85 -45.10
CA LEU A 36 37.39 -27.13 -46.30
C LEU A 36 36.35 -28.19 -45.93
N ILE A 37 35.07 -27.87 -46.10
CA ILE A 37 33.96 -28.76 -45.75
C ILE A 37 33.14 -29.04 -46.99
N ASP A 38 32.94 -30.32 -47.30
CA ASP A 38 32.09 -30.75 -48.40
C ASP A 38 31.28 -32.01 -48.04
N ALA A 39 30.07 -32.11 -48.55
CA ALA A 39 29.19 -33.24 -48.31
C ALA A 39 29.56 -34.46 -49.17
N ASN A 40 30.12 -34.25 -50.37
CA ASN A 40 30.52 -35.32 -51.27
C ASN A 40 31.86 -35.94 -50.85
N ILE A 41 31.81 -37.22 -50.47
CA ILE A 41 33.00 -37.95 -50.00
C ILE A 41 34.06 -38.09 -51.10
N ASP A 42 33.66 -38.18 -52.37
CA ASP A 42 34.58 -38.34 -53.50
C ASP A 42 35.42 -37.05 -53.67
N VAL A 43 34.76 -35.89 -53.61
CA VAL A 43 35.39 -34.55 -53.58
C VAL A 43 36.33 -34.42 -52.38
N CYS A 44 35.86 -34.79 -51.18
CA CYS A 44 36.68 -34.73 -49.97
C CYS A 44 37.97 -35.56 -50.10
N ASN A 45 37.90 -36.73 -50.75
CA ASN A 45 39.07 -37.58 -50.94
C ASN A 45 40.08 -36.96 -51.92
N ILE A 46 39.59 -36.31 -52.97
CA ILE A 46 40.44 -35.55 -53.90
C ILE A 46 41.13 -34.39 -53.16
N LEU A 47 40.37 -33.56 -52.45
CA LEU A 47 40.94 -32.45 -51.67
C LEU A 47 41.97 -32.93 -50.65
N LYS A 48 41.69 -34.00 -49.89
CA LYS A 48 42.65 -34.59 -48.94
C LYS A 48 43.94 -35.02 -49.61
N PHE A 49 43.84 -35.61 -50.80
CA PHE A 49 45.01 -36.01 -51.57
C PHE A 49 45.81 -34.79 -52.01
N GLU A 50 45.17 -33.76 -52.55
CA GLU A 50 45.81 -32.52 -53.00
C GLU A 50 46.46 -31.74 -51.84
N THR A 51 45.82 -31.72 -50.67
CA THR A 51 46.28 -30.98 -49.49
C THR A 51 47.20 -31.80 -48.57
N ARG A 52 47.61 -33.02 -48.95
CA ARG A 52 48.38 -33.94 -48.08
C ARG A 52 49.70 -33.37 -47.55
N ASN A 53 50.26 -32.39 -48.25
CA ASN A 53 51.51 -31.71 -47.88
C ASN A 53 51.31 -30.37 -47.16
N ALA A 54 50.06 -29.99 -46.85
CA ALA A 54 49.70 -28.73 -46.24
C ALA A 54 49.01 -28.96 -44.88
N PRO A 55 49.77 -29.11 -43.77
CA PRO A 55 49.24 -29.54 -42.47
C PRO A 55 48.30 -28.52 -41.80
N HIS A 56 48.24 -27.29 -42.28
CA HIS A 56 47.31 -26.26 -41.82
C HIS A 56 45.93 -26.36 -42.50
N ILE A 57 45.76 -27.29 -43.45
CA ILE A 57 44.50 -27.50 -44.16
C ILE A 57 43.80 -28.75 -43.60
N THR A 58 42.55 -28.58 -43.19
CA THR A 58 41.69 -29.66 -42.71
C THR A 58 40.54 -29.84 -43.69
N VAL A 59 40.36 -31.06 -44.20
CA VAL A 59 39.23 -31.41 -45.07
C VAL A 59 38.23 -32.27 -44.30
N VAL A 60 37.00 -31.80 -44.21
CA VAL A 60 35.91 -32.42 -43.43
C VAL A 60 34.83 -32.90 -44.37
N ASN A 61 34.45 -34.18 -44.27
CA ASN A 61 33.29 -34.69 -44.97
C ASN A 61 32.04 -34.54 -44.09
N ALA A 62 31.29 -33.48 -44.33
CA ALA A 62 30.04 -33.18 -43.64
C ALA A 62 29.22 -32.19 -44.48
N ALA A 63 27.91 -32.22 -44.34
CA ALA A 63 27.06 -31.13 -44.80
C ALA A 63 26.77 -30.16 -43.65
N VAL A 64 26.66 -28.86 -43.93
CA VAL A 64 26.33 -27.86 -42.91
C VAL A 64 24.90 -27.39 -43.12
N THR A 65 24.06 -27.55 -42.09
CA THR A 65 22.61 -27.23 -42.12
C THR A 65 22.18 -26.70 -40.76
N ASP A 66 20.91 -26.36 -40.56
CA ASP A 66 20.35 -26.00 -39.25
C ASP A 66 20.04 -27.21 -38.35
N SER A 67 20.26 -28.44 -38.84
CA SER A 67 19.97 -29.67 -38.12
C SER A 67 21.19 -30.60 -38.06
N ALA A 68 21.37 -31.31 -36.94
CA ALA A 68 22.43 -32.32 -36.76
C ALA A 68 21.83 -33.74 -36.91
N ARG A 69 21.30 -34.04 -38.10
CA ARG A 69 20.67 -35.32 -38.43
C ARG A 69 21.18 -35.83 -39.77
N PRO A 70 21.47 -37.13 -39.92
CA PRO A 70 21.86 -37.64 -41.21
C PRO A 70 20.85 -37.28 -42.31
N GLU A 71 21.33 -36.72 -43.43
CA GLU A 71 20.50 -36.34 -44.58
C GLU A 71 21.02 -36.99 -45.86
N LYS A 72 20.22 -36.93 -46.93
CA LYS A 72 20.58 -37.47 -48.25
C LYS A 72 21.14 -36.37 -49.13
N LEU A 73 22.41 -36.50 -49.51
CA LEU A 73 23.01 -35.70 -50.56
C LEU A 73 22.61 -36.26 -51.92
N LYS A 74 22.05 -35.41 -52.78
CA LYS A 74 21.71 -35.71 -54.17
C LYS A 74 22.87 -35.29 -55.06
N ILE A 75 23.49 -36.26 -55.73
CA ILE A 75 24.63 -36.04 -56.62
C ILE A 75 24.12 -36.07 -58.05
N TYR A 76 24.33 -34.97 -58.78
CA TYR A 76 23.93 -34.82 -60.17
C TYR A 76 25.13 -35.00 -61.13
N ASN A 77 24.85 -35.11 -62.43
CA ASN A 77 25.89 -35.14 -63.47
C ASN A 77 26.71 -33.84 -63.54
N PHE A 78 26.13 -32.71 -63.13
CA PHE A 78 26.85 -31.48 -62.82
C PHE A 78 27.19 -31.45 -61.33
N GLU A 79 28.43 -31.80 -60.99
CA GLU A 79 28.89 -31.98 -59.61
C GLU A 79 28.63 -30.74 -58.74
N ASP A 80 28.88 -29.54 -59.28
CA ASP A 80 28.70 -28.25 -58.58
C ASP A 80 27.23 -27.93 -58.24
N MET A 81 26.27 -28.64 -58.85
CA MET A 81 24.83 -28.50 -58.57
C MET A 81 24.32 -29.54 -57.56
N SER A 82 25.22 -30.34 -56.99
CA SER A 82 24.88 -31.35 -55.98
C SER A 82 24.59 -30.71 -54.63
N GLY A 83 23.57 -31.22 -53.94
CA GLY A 83 23.09 -30.60 -52.70
C GLY A 83 22.11 -31.47 -51.93
N LEU A 84 21.73 -31.03 -50.73
CA LEU A 84 20.73 -31.72 -49.92
C LEU A 84 19.30 -31.47 -50.44
N TYR A 85 19.07 -30.29 -51.00
CA TYR A 85 17.76 -29.81 -51.41
C TYR A 85 17.40 -30.27 -52.83
N GLU A 86 16.10 -30.41 -53.10
CA GLU A 86 15.60 -30.75 -54.45
C GLU A 86 15.75 -29.52 -55.37
N PRO A 87 16.26 -29.67 -56.60
CA PRO A 87 16.26 -28.59 -57.57
C PRO A 87 14.81 -28.27 -57.97
N THR A 88 14.51 -26.97 -58.03
CA THR A 88 13.23 -26.43 -58.51
C THR A 88 13.48 -25.66 -59.80
N GLY A 89 13.71 -24.34 -59.73
CA GLY A 89 13.98 -23.53 -60.92
C GLY A 89 15.30 -23.85 -61.62
N LEU A 90 16.18 -24.62 -60.98
CA LEU A 90 17.45 -25.04 -61.60
C LEU A 90 17.24 -25.92 -62.84
N LEU A 91 16.18 -26.73 -62.88
CA LEU A 91 15.87 -27.60 -64.01
C LEU A 91 15.49 -26.82 -65.28
N ASP A 92 14.98 -25.59 -65.11
CA ASP A 92 14.64 -24.71 -66.23
C ASP A 92 15.90 -24.14 -66.90
N ILE A 93 16.96 -23.92 -66.12
CA ILE A 93 18.25 -23.37 -66.57
C ILE A 93 19.16 -24.49 -67.09
N TYR A 94 19.11 -25.66 -66.44
CA TYR A 94 19.90 -26.84 -66.78
C TYR A 94 18.98 -28.03 -67.10
N PRO A 95 18.37 -28.09 -68.31
CA PRO A 95 17.45 -29.16 -68.68
C PRO A 95 18.11 -30.55 -68.76
N GLY A 96 19.45 -30.60 -68.87
CA GLY A 96 20.23 -31.84 -68.83
C GLY A 96 20.69 -32.27 -67.44
N LEU A 97 20.22 -31.64 -66.36
CA LEU A 97 20.59 -31.98 -64.98
C LEU A 97 19.93 -33.32 -64.60
N GLU A 98 20.74 -34.34 -64.37
CA GLU A 98 20.29 -35.71 -64.07
C GLU A 98 20.84 -36.19 -62.73
N LEU A 99 19.96 -36.71 -61.88
CA LEU A 99 20.34 -37.32 -60.61
C LEU A 99 21.11 -38.62 -60.87
N GLN A 100 22.38 -38.67 -60.46
CA GLN A 100 23.24 -39.84 -60.64
C GLN A 100 23.12 -40.81 -59.45
N LYS A 101 23.19 -40.28 -58.22
CA LYS A 101 23.09 -41.09 -57.00
C LYS A 101 22.65 -40.25 -55.80
N GLU A 102 22.10 -40.93 -54.78
CA GLU A 102 21.91 -40.36 -53.46
C GLU A 102 22.86 -41.03 -52.47
N ILE A 103 23.53 -40.24 -51.62
CA ILE A 103 24.37 -40.78 -50.55
C ILE A 103 23.95 -40.21 -49.21
N GLN A 104 23.99 -41.03 -48.15
CA GLN A 104 23.72 -40.57 -46.79
C GLN A 104 24.96 -39.80 -46.27
N VAL A 105 24.74 -38.59 -45.79
CA VAL A 105 25.80 -37.73 -45.23
C VAL A 105 25.46 -37.31 -43.81
N GLN A 106 26.50 -37.07 -43.00
CA GLN A 106 26.33 -36.46 -41.69
C GLN A 106 26.15 -34.96 -41.86
N THR A 107 25.16 -34.38 -41.17
CA THR A 107 24.99 -32.93 -41.11
C THR A 107 25.49 -32.38 -39.77
N GLN A 108 25.92 -31.12 -39.77
CA GLN A 108 26.32 -30.39 -38.57
C GLN A 108 25.76 -28.96 -38.62
N GLY A 109 25.47 -28.39 -37.45
CA GLY A 109 25.17 -26.96 -37.31
C GLY A 109 26.40 -26.09 -37.59
N PHE A 110 26.21 -24.86 -38.07
CA PHE A 110 27.30 -23.93 -38.30
C PHE A 110 28.11 -23.69 -37.02
N SER A 111 27.43 -23.53 -35.87
CA SER A 111 28.08 -23.29 -34.58
C SER A 111 28.93 -24.47 -34.12
N ASP A 112 28.48 -25.69 -34.40
CA ASP A 112 29.21 -26.91 -34.05
C ASP A 112 30.48 -27.06 -34.92
N VAL A 113 30.36 -26.74 -36.21
CA VAL A 113 31.49 -26.69 -37.14
C VAL A 113 32.54 -25.68 -36.68
N VAL A 114 32.13 -24.45 -36.38
CA VAL A 114 33.08 -23.42 -35.91
C VAL A 114 33.74 -23.85 -34.62
N LYS A 115 32.97 -24.39 -33.66
CA LYS A 115 33.49 -24.89 -32.37
C LYS A 115 34.52 -26.01 -32.55
N ALA A 116 34.30 -26.91 -33.51
CA ALA A 116 35.13 -28.08 -33.72
C ALA A 116 36.46 -27.76 -34.43
N TYR A 117 36.44 -26.84 -35.40
CA TYR A 117 37.56 -26.67 -36.34
C TYR A 117 38.25 -25.30 -36.27
N ILE A 118 37.57 -24.28 -35.75
CA ILE A 118 38.17 -22.95 -35.58
C ILE A 118 38.65 -22.80 -34.13
N PRO A 119 39.91 -22.38 -33.89
CA PRO A 119 40.37 -22.15 -32.53
C PRO A 119 39.46 -21.18 -31.77
N SER A 120 39.20 -21.47 -30.50
CA SER A 120 38.28 -20.67 -29.68
C SER A 120 38.67 -19.18 -29.70
N ARG A 121 37.70 -18.32 -30.05
CA ARG A 121 37.82 -16.86 -30.19
C ARG A 121 38.72 -16.37 -31.34
N ALA A 122 39.18 -17.24 -32.23
CA ALA A 122 39.92 -16.81 -33.41
C ALA A 122 38.98 -16.20 -34.44
N ASP A 123 39.42 -15.10 -35.07
CA ASP A 123 38.73 -14.52 -36.20
C ASP A 123 38.99 -15.34 -37.46
N PHE A 124 37.97 -15.48 -38.30
CA PHE A 124 38.04 -16.24 -39.53
C PHE A 124 37.28 -15.55 -40.67
N ASP A 125 37.68 -15.86 -41.89
CA ASP A 125 36.96 -15.50 -43.10
C ASP A 125 36.08 -16.72 -43.49
N LEU A 126 34.87 -16.46 -43.96
CA LEU A 126 33.84 -17.48 -44.23
C LEU A 126 33.50 -17.51 -45.72
N ILE A 127 33.47 -18.68 -46.34
CA ILE A 127 32.90 -18.88 -47.67
C ILE A 127 31.77 -19.88 -47.55
N VAL A 128 30.60 -19.54 -48.08
CA VAL A 128 29.42 -20.40 -48.12
C VAL A 128 29.03 -20.60 -49.57
N ASP A 129 29.19 -21.83 -50.05
CA ASP A 129 28.90 -22.25 -51.41
C ASP A 129 28.13 -23.58 -51.36
N ILE A 130 27.00 -23.56 -50.65
CA ILE A 130 26.15 -24.73 -50.45
C ILE A 130 24.87 -24.52 -51.22
N CYS A 131 24.62 -25.35 -52.23
CA CYS A 131 23.41 -25.32 -53.03
C CYS A 131 22.13 -25.48 -52.18
N GLY A 132 21.39 -24.37 -52.01
CA GLY A 132 20.08 -24.30 -51.35
C GLY A 132 20.11 -24.23 -49.81
N GLY A 133 21.28 -24.44 -49.19
CA GLY A 133 21.46 -24.44 -47.73
C GLY A 133 22.09 -23.16 -47.17
N GLU A 134 22.41 -22.20 -48.02
CA GLU A 134 23.12 -20.98 -47.65
C GLU A 134 22.31 -20.16 -46.62
N GLY A 135 20.99 -20.07 -46.78
CA GLY A 135 20.12 -19.26 -45.91
C GLY A 135 20.11 -19.73 -44.45
N SER A 136 20.07 -21.05 -44.23
CA SER A 136 20.10 -21.62 -42.88
C SER A 136 21.43 -21.35 -42.19
N VAL A 137 22.54 -21.50 -42.92
CA VAL A 137 23.90 -21.23 -42.41
C VAL A 137 24.04 -19.76 -42.03
N ILE A 138 23.60 -18.83 -42.89
CA ILE A 138 23.70 -17.39 -42.62
C ILE A 138 22.79 -16.98 -41.47
N SER A 139 21.57 -17.52 -41.39
CA SER A 139 20.66 -17.28 -40.28
C SER A 139 21.28 -17.71 -38.93
N GLU A 140 21.87 -18.91 -38.88
CA GLU A 140 22.54 -19.41 -37.68
C GLU A 140 23.78 -18.57 -37.35
N MET A 141 24.60 -18.24 -38.34
CA MET A 141 25.81 -17.43 -38.17
C MET A 141 25.50 -16.02 -37.64
N LEU A 142 24.47 -15.33 -38.16
CA LEU A 142 24.07 -13.99 -37.74
C LEU A 142 23.37 -13.93 -36.37
N SER A 143 22.87 -15.07 -35.88
CA SER A 143 22.21 -15.19 -34.58
C SER A 143 23.08 -15.85 -33.51
N GLY A 144 24.09 -16.60 -33.93
CA GLY A 144 24.98 -17.38 -33.10
C GLY A 144 26.11 -16.59 -32.43
N PRO A 145 26.85 -17.24 -31.52
CA PRO A 145 27.92 -16.61 -30.75
C PRO A 145 29.14 -16.24 -31.59
N TYR A 146 29.31 -16.88 -32.76
CA TYR A 146 30.46 -16.70 -33.64
C TYR A 146 30.30 -15.61 -34.69
N PHE A 147 29.15 -14.91 -34.74
CA PHE A 147 28.94 -13.76 -35.63
C PHE A 147 30.10 -12.75 -35.54
N LYS A 148 30.57 -12.48 -34.31
CA LYS A 148 31.67 -11.55 -34.04
C LYS A 148 33.05 -12.08 -34.46
N ASN A 149 33.18 -13.35 -34.81
CA ASN A 149 34.45 -13.93 -35.24
C ASN A 149 34.59 -13.99 -36.76
N VAL A 150 33.48 -13.83 -37.51
CA VAL A 150 33.53 -13.72 -38.96
C VAL A 150 34.03 -12.33 -39.32
N ARG A 151 35.17 -12.23 -40.01
CA ARG A 151 35.76 -10.94 -40.42
C ARG A 151 35.30 -10.54 -41.81
N ARG A 152 35.36 -11.47 -42.75
CA ARG A 152 34.89 -11.34 -44.12
C ARG A 152 34.07 -12.55 -44.47
N PHE A 153 33.14 -12.38 -45.39
CA PHE A 153 32.36 -13.48 -45.91
C PHE A 153 32.10 -13.33 -47.40
N ASN A 154 32.01 -14.47 -48.08
CA ASN A 154 31.48 -14.62 -49.42
C ASN A 154 30.38 -15.68 -49.37
N VAL A 155 29.19 -15.36 -49.89
CA VAL A 155 28.06 -16.29 -49.94
C VAL A 155 27.59 -16.38 -51.37
N VAL A 156 27.70 -17.56 -51.96
CA VAL A 156 27.13 -17.85 -53.28
C VAL A 156 25.67 -18.22 -53.09
N SER A 157 24.78 -17.50 -53.78
CA SER A 157 23.34 -17.73 -53.71
C SER A 157 22.69 -17.35 -55.04
N SER A 158 21.41 -17.64 -55.20
CA SER A 158 20.68 -17.40 -56.44
C SER A 158 19.69 -16.24 -56.31
N ASN A 159 19.44 -15.56 -57.44
CA ASN A 159 18.44 -14.48 -57.51
C ASN A 159 16.99 -15.02 -57.59
N SER A 160 16.83 -16.30 -57.93
CA SER A 160 15.58 -17.03 -58.06
C SER A 160 15.61 -18.31 -57.23
N GLN A 161 14.46 -18.92 -56.96
CA GLN A 161 14.40 -20.13 -56.13
C GLN A 161 14.85 -21.38 -56.92
N LEU A 162 16.17 -21.57 -57.06
CA LEU A 162 16.75 -22.69 -57.81
C LEU A 162 16.65 -24.03 -57.08
N PHE A 163 16.61 -24.00 -55.75
CA PHE A 163 16.38 -25.17 -54.91
C PHE A 163 15.19 -24.96 -53.98
N LYS A 164 14.51 -26.05 -53.65
CA LYS A 164 13.34 -26.07 -52.77
C LYS A 164 13.69 -25.52 -51.39
N GLY A 165 13.04 -24.41 -51.01
CA GLY A 165 13.24 -23.78 -49.71
C GLY A 165 14.50 -22.90 -49.61
N ALA A 166 15.27 -22.75 -50.69
CA ALA A 166 16.43 -21.86 -50.70
C ALA A 166 16.01 -20.41 -50.43
N THR A 167 16.82 -19.73 -49.61
CA THR A 167 16.70 -18.28 -49.36
C THR A 167 17.34 -17.52 -50.50
N LEU A 168 16.67 -16.47 -51.00
CA LEU A 168 17.17 -15.71 -52.15
C LEU A 168 18.34 -14.81 -51.74
N ALA A 169 19.25 -14.53 -52.68
CA ALA A 169 20.40 -13.66 -52.44
C ALA A 169 20.01 -12.28 -51.88
N LYS A 170 18.89 -11.71 -52.36
CA LYS A 170 18.35 -10.43 -51.85
C LYS A 170 17.90 -10.50 -50.40
N GLU A 171 17.39 -11.64 -49.96
CA GLU A 171 16.93 -11.86 -48.58
C GLU A 171 18.14 -12.04 -47.64
N ILE A 172 19.17 -12.77 -48.09
CA ILE A 172 20.45 -12.91 -47.37
C ILE A 172 21.15 -11.55 -47.23
N LEU A 173 21.24 -10.78 -48.32
CA LEU A 173 21.77 -9.41 -48.29
C LEU A 173 21.00 -8.53 -47.29
N LYS A 174 19.66 -8.62 -47.32
CA LYS A 174 18.82 -7.90 -46.37
C LYS A 174 19.11 -8.32 -44.92
N ALA A 175 19.31 -9.62 -44.66
CA ALA A 175 19.66 -10.11 -43.33
C ALA A 175 20.99 -9.53 -42.80
N PHE A 176 22.02 -9.42 -43.66
CA PHE A 176 23.26 -8.72 -43.33
C PHE A 176 23.04 -7.24 -43.03
N LYS A 177 22.30 -6.53 -43.88
CA LYS A 177 22.00 -5.10 -43.72
C LYS A 177 21.18 -4.82 -42.45
N ASP A 178 20.22 -5.67 -42.12
CA ASP A 178 19.41 -5.58 -40.89
C ASP A 178 20.27 -5.77 -39.62
N LYS A 179 21.41 -6.47 -39.73
CA LYS A 179 22.42 -6.61 -38.68
C LYS A 179 23.44 -5.48 -38.65
N GLY A 180 23.35 -4.51 -39.56
CA GLY A 180 24.29 -3.39 -39.70
C GLY A 180 25.61 -3.76 -40.37
N VAL A 181 25.67 -4.90 -41.05
CA VAL A 181 26.87 -5.36 -41.78
C VAL A 181 26.90 -4.67 -43.15
N ASP A 182 28.09 -4.21 -43.54
CA ASP A 182 28.35 -3.68 -44.86
C ASP A 182 28.58 -4.83 -45.84
N ALA A 183 27.61 -5.03 -46.72
CA ALA A 183 27.51 -6.18 -47.62
C ALA A 183 26.98 -5.70 -48.97
N ASP A 184 27.59 -6.20 -50.03
CA ASP A 184 27.26 -5.87 -51.41
C ASP A 184 26.98 -7.15 -52.22
N LEU A 185 26.21 -6.97 -53.29
CA LEU A 185 26.00 -8.01 -54.31
C LEU A 185 27.02 -7.80 -55.42
N GLU A 186 27.89 -8.78 -55.59
CA GLU A 186 28.75 -8.91 -56.77
C GLU A 186 28.01 -9.81 -57.77
N ILE A 187 27.55 -9.18 -58.85
CA ILE A 187 26.91 -9.87 -59.97
C ILE A 187 28.06 -10.31 -60.89
N ASP A 188 28.25 -11.62 -61.00
CA ASP A 188 29.14 -12.22 -61.99
C ASP A 188 28.45 -12.25 -63.38
N GLU A 189 29.21 -12.46 -64.45
CA GLU A 189 28.69 -12.54 -65.82
C GLU A 189 27.69 -13.69 -66.02
N ASN A 190 27.67 -14.68 -65.12
CA ASN A 190 26.62 -15.70 -65.03
C ASN A 190 25.47 -15.17 -64.15
N GLU A 191 24.35 -14.78 -64.79
CA GLU A 191 23.22 -14.12 -64.12
C GLU A 191 22.49 -14.97 -63.04
N ASP A 192 22.66 -16.30 -63.08
CA ASP A 192 21.88 -17.25 -62.26
C ASP A 192 22.33 -17.32 -60.80
N PHE A 193 23.63 -17.16 -60.56
CA PHE A 193 24.24 -17.15 -59.23
C PHE A 193 24.96 -15.83 -59.00
N VAL A 194 24.81 -15.28 -57.80
CA VAL A 194 25.45 -14.04 -57.37
C VAL A 194 26.23 -14.29 -56.09
N THR A 195 27.32 -13.54 -55.93
CA THR A 195 28.11 -13.59 -54.70
C THR A 195 27.74 -12.40 -53.82
N ILE A 196 27.42 -12.68 -52.56
CA ILE A 196 27.25 -11.66 -51.53
C ILE A 196 28.56 -11.57 -50.76
N SER A 197 29.25 -10.46 -50.91
CA SER A 197 30.58 -10.22 -50.36
C SER A 197 30.49 -9.13 -49.29
N GLY A 198 31.21 -9.29 -48.18
CA GLY A 198 31.16 -8.27 -47.14
C GLY A 198 32.20 -8.41 -46.04
N CYS A 199 32.19 -7.39 -45.18
CA CYS A 199 33.10 -7.22 -44.05
C CYS A 199 32.28 -6.94 -42.79
N ILE A 200 32.57 -7.66 -41.71
CA ILE A 200 31.96 -7.38 -40.41
C ILE A 200 32.91 -6.49 -39.61
N ASP A 201 32.68 -5.19 -39.68
CA ASP A 201 33.37 -4.23 -38.80
C ASP A 201 32.69 -4.21 -37.43
N ILE A 202 33.22 -5.03 -36.51
CA ILE A 202 32.73 -5.13 -35.14
C ILE A 202 32.79 -3.77 -34.43
N ALA A 203 33.82 -2.96 -34.68
CA ALA A 203 33.97 -1.66 -34.06
C ALA A 203 32.89 -0.69 -34.55
N LEU A 204 32.56 -0.73 -35.84
CA LEU A 204 31.43 0.01 -36.41
C LEU A 204 30.10 -0.44 -35.82
N LEU A 205 29.85 -1.75 -35.73
CA LEU A 205 28.63 -2.30 -35.15
C LEU A 205 28.46 -1.91 -33.68
N GLU A 206 29.53 -1.99 -32.89
CA GLU A 206 29.52 -1.57 -31.49
C GLU A 206 29.31 -0.06 -31.36
N ARG A 207 29.91 0.76 -32.23
CA ARG A 207 29.66 2.20 -32.30
C ARG A 207 28.21 2.52 -32.61
N LEU A 208 27.61 1.89 -33.62
CA LEU A 208 26.20 2.08 -34.00
C LEU A 208 25.26 1.65 -32.87
N ARG A 209 25.57 0.54 -32.19
CA ARG A 209 24.82 0.08 -31.02
C ARG A 209 24.88 1.10 -29.88
N VAL A 210 26.07 1.60 -29.55
CA VAL A 210 26.27 2.62 -28.51
C VAL A 210 25.55 3.91 -28.90
N GLU A 211 25.60 4.35 -30.14
CA GLU A 211 24.89 5.54 -30.62
C GLU A 211 23.37 5.39 -30.48
N LYS A 212 22.82 4.22 -30.81
CA LYS A 212 21.39 3.91 -30.60
C LYS A 212 21.02 3.92 -29.12
N GLN A 213 21.89 3.39 -28.25
CA GLN A 213 21.70 3.45 -26.80
C GLN A 213 21.76 4.89 -26.27
N MET A 214 22.70 5.70 -26.76
CA MET A 214 22.83 7.11 -26.42
C MET A 214 21.60 7.91 -26.82
N LYS A 215 21.10 7.75 -28.05
CA LYS A 215 19.84 8.38 -28.52
C LYS A 215 18.64 7.98 -27.64
N THR A 216 18.59 6.71 -27.23
CA THR A 216 17.54 6.21 -26.33
C THR A 216 17.65 6.85 -24.95
N LEU A 217 18.85 6.87 -24.35
CA LEU A 217 19.10 7.49 -23.04
C LEU A 217 18.82 9.00 -23.07
N GLU A 218 19.16 9.69 -24.14
CA GLU A 218 18.89 11.12 -24.31
C GLU A 218 17.38 11.42 -24.36
N SER A 219 16.61 10.57 -25.05
CA SER A 219 15.14 10.65 -25.05
C SER A 219 14.53 10.41 -23.65
N GLN A 220 15.10 9.47 -22.89
CA GLN A 220 14.69 9.17 -21.52
C GLN A 220 15.03 10.34 -20.58
N LYS A 221 16.23 10.91 -20.70
CA LYS A 221 16.66 12.10 -19.95
C LYS A 221 15.71 13.26 -20.18
N LYS A 222 15.38 13.59 -21.44
CA LYS A 222 14.44 14.66 -21.79
C LYS A 222 13.05 14.43 -21.19
N THR A 223 12.60 13.17 -21.14
CA THR A 223 11.32 12.80 -20.51
C THR A 223 11.36 12.97 -19.00
N LEU A 224 12.44 12.55 -18.35
CA LEU A 224 12.65 12.72 -16.91
C LEU A 224 12.74 14.19 -16.50
N GLU A 225 13.46 15.02 -17.27
CA GLU A 225 13.54 16.48 -17.03
C GLU A 225 12.16 17.13 -17.13
N LYS A 226 11.34 16.74 -18.12
CA LYS A 226 9.96 17.21 -18.24
C LYS A 226 9.12 16.81 -17.02
N ASN A 227 9.24 15.56 -16.56
CA ASN A 227 8.51 15.08 -15.39
C ASN A 227 8.95 15.79 -14.10
N PHE A 228 10.26 15.96 -13.91
CA PHE A 228 10.82 16.68 -12.78
C PHE A 228 10.34 18.13 -12.73
N SER A 229 10.28 18.82 -13.87
CA SER A 229 9.76 20.19 -13.94
C SER A 229 8.27 20.28 -13.56
N LYS A 230 7.47 19.27 -13.94
CA LYS A 230 6.04 19.18 -13.56
C LYS A 230 5.91 18.93 -12.06
N GLU A 231 6.64 17.97 -11.52
CA GLU A 231 6.60 17.64 -10.10
C GLU A 231 7.08 18.79 -9.21
N LYS A 232 8.09 19.55 -9.66
CA LYS A 232 8.52 20.78 -9.00
C LYS A 232 7.41 21.84 -8.94
N LYS A 233 6.63 22.01 -10.01
CA LYS A 233 5.45 22.91 -10.03
C LYS A 233 4.36 22.42 -9.08
N THR A 234 4.01 21.14 -9.15
CA THR A 234 3.00 20.52 -8.25
C THR A 234 3.39 20.69 -6.78
N ASN A 235 4.66 20.47 -6.42
CA ASN A 235 5.15 20.67 -5.06
C ASN A 235 5.08 22.14 -4.62
N ALA A 236 5.38 23.08 -5.51
CA ALA A 236 5.22 24.50 -5.20
C ALA A 236 3.75 24.86 -4.92
N ASP A 237 2.81 24.32 -5.69
CA ASP A 237 1.38 24.54 -5.50
C ASP A 237 0.84 23.88 -4.22
N LEU A 238 1.30 22.66 -3.90
CA LEU A 238 0.97 22.00 -2.65
C LEU A 238 1.48 22.77 -1.43
N ARG A 239 2.70 23.34 -1.50
CA ARG A 239 3.23 24.20 -0.43
C ARG A 239 2.39 25.46 -0.24
N LYS A 240 1.91 26.08 -1.33
CA LYS A 240 0.99 27.22 -1.24
C LYS A 240 -0.34 26.85 -0.59
N LYS A 241 -0.91 25.69 -0.94
CA LYS A 241 -2.14 25.18 -0.31
C LYS A 241 -1.94 24.92 1.18
N LEU A 242 -0.83 24.29 1.55
CA LEU A 242 -0.51 24.01 2.95
C LEU A 242 -0.35 25.29 3.78
N ASP A 243 0.27 26.34 3.23
CA ASP A 243 0.39 27.64 3.89
C ASP A 243 -0.99 28.31 4.11
N LEU A 244 -1.88 28.24 3.12
CA LEU A 244 -3.25 28.77 3.25
C LEU A 244 -4.04 28.01 4.32
N GLU A 245 -3.94 26.68 4.35
CA GLU A 245 -4.63 25.83 5.32
C GLU A 245 -4.09 26.07 6.74
N THR A 246 -2.77 26.22 6.89
CA THR A 246 -2.13 26.56 8.16
C THR A 246 -2.62 27.91 8.69
N LYS A 247 -2.76 28.92 7.82
CA LYS A 247 -3.33 30.23 8.17
C LYS A 247 -4.80 30.15 8.56
N SER A 248 -5.59 29.32 7.86
CA SER A 248 -6.99 29.08 8.21
C SER A 248 -7.12 28.45 9.59
N LEU A 249 -6.32 27.43 9.88
CA LEU A 249 -6.31 26.75 11.17
C LEU A 249 -5.88 27.68 12.32
N ALA A 250 -4.93 28.59 12.07
CA ALA A 250 -4.52 29.60 13.05
C ALA A 250 -5.69 30.54 13.41
N ARG A 251 -6.44 31.02 12.40
CA ARG A 251 -7.63 31.86 12.63
C ARG A 251 -8.74 31.11 13.37
N GLU A 252 -8.95 29.85 13.05
CA GLU A 252 -9.93 29.01 13.74
C GLU A 252 -9.56 28.82 15.22
N LYS A 253 -8.28 28.61 15.53
CA LYS A 253 -7.79 28.54 16.91
C LYS A 253 -8.02 29.84 17.67
N GLU A 254 -7.76 30.99 17.06
CA GLU A 254 -8.04 32.30 17.66
C GLU A 254 -9.54 32.48 17.94
N LEU A 255 -10.41 32.06 17.01
CA LEU A 255 -11.85 32.12 17.19
C LEU A 255 -12.33 31.23 18.35
N VAL A 256 -11.83 29.99 18.43
CA VAL A 256 -12.15 29.07 19.53
C VAL A 256 -11.69 29.64 20.89
N LEU A 257 -10.52 30.27 20.93
CA LEU A 257 -10.02 30.92 22.14
C LEU A 257 -10.95 32.07 22.57
N ALA A 258 -11.37 32.92 21.64
CA ALA A 258 -12.29 34.03 21.91
C ALA A 258 -13.66 33.52 22.42
N ILE A 259 -14.23 32.49 21.78
CA ILE A 259 -15.49 31.86 22.22
C ILE A 259 -15.35 31.28 23.63
N THR A 260 -14.21 30.64 23.92
CA THR A 260 -13.95 30.05 25.25
C THR A 260 -13.89 31.13 26.33
N GLN A 261 -13.18 32.23 26.06
CA GLN A 261 -13.10 33.38 26.97
C GLN A 261 -14.47 34.01 27.22
N GLN A 262 -15.29 34.18 26.18
CA GLN A 262 -16.65 34.70 26.32
C GLN A 262 -17.50 33.77 27.20
N ARG A 263 -17.47 32.45 26.94
CA ARG A 263 -18.22 31.47 27.72
C ARG A 263 -17.80 31.47 29.20
N ASP A 264 -16.51 31.58 29.47
CA ASP A 264 -16.00 31.60 30.84
C ASP A 264 -16.42 32.89 31.57
N ALA A 265 -16.46 34.03 30.88
CA ALA A 265 -17.01 35.27 31.43
C ALA A 265 -18.51 35.16 31.74
N GLU A 266 -19.30 34.59 30.82
CA GLU A 266 -20.73 34.33 31.03
C GLU A 266 -20.97 33.37 32.21
N GLN A 267 -20.12 32.35 32.40
CA GLN A 267 -20.20 31.46 33.56
C GLN A 267 -19.91 32.16 34.89
N ILE A 268 -18.95 33.10 34.91
CA ILE A 268 -18.67 33.91 36.10
C ILE A 268 -19.88 34.79 36.42
N GLU A 269 -20.44 35.49 35.43
CA GLU A 269 -21.63 36.32 35.61
C GLU A 269 -22.84 35.51 36.10
N LEU A 270 -23.04 34.30 35.55
CA LEU A 270 -24.12 33.41 35.96
C LEU A 270 -23.94 32.95 37.42
N LYS A 271 -22.71 32.64 37.84
CA LYS A 271 -22.42 32.27 39.24
C LYS A 271 -22.67 33.43 40.20
N GLU A 272 -22.31 34.66 39.81
CA GLU A 272 -22.59 35.86 40.61
C GLU A 272 -24.10 36.08 40.74
N LYS A 273 -24.85 35.99 39.65
CA LYS A 273 -26.32 36.08 39.66
C LYS A 273 -26.95 34.99 40.55
N LEU A 274 -26.42 33.76 40.49
CA LEU A 274 -26.90 32.66 41.32
C LEU A 274 -26.66 32.94 42.81
N SER A 275 -25.48 33.43 43.18
CA SER A 275 -25.15 33.81 44.55
C SER A 275 -26.02 34.97 45.06
N GLN A 276 -26.30 35.97 44.22
CA GLN A 276 -27.23 37.05 44.54
C GLN A 276 -28.66 36.53 44.77
N PHE A 277 -29.11 35.59 43.92
CA PHE A 277 -30.42 34.97 44.07
C PHE A 277 -30.53 34.14 45.35
N GLU A 278 -29.49 33.37 45.69
CA GLU A 278 -29.41 32.63 46.95
C GLU A 278 -29.45 33.56 48.17
N ALA A 279 -28.71 34.67 48.15
CA ALA A 279 -28.74 35.68 49.21
C ALA A 279 -30.12 36.33 49.36
N GLN A 280 -30.78 36.63 48.23
CA GLN A 280 -32.12 37.19 48.22
C GLN A 280 -33.15 36.18 48.75
N ASN A 281 -33.01 34.90 48.42
CA ASN A 281 -33.88 33.84 48.95
C ASN A 281 -33.70 33.66 50.45
N ALA A 282 -32.47 33.70 50.96
CA ALA A 282 -32.22 33.67 52.41
C ALA A 282 -32.90 34.85 53.11
N LYS A 283 -32.80 36.06 52.55
CA LYS A 283 -33.48 37.25 53.07
C LYS A 283 -35.01 37.11 53.04
N ASN A 284 -35.56 36.56 51.97
CA ASN A 284 -37.00 36.31 51.84
C ASN A 284 -37.45 35.23 52.86
N GLU A 285 -36.61 34.24 53.14
CA GLU A 285 -36.90 33.21 54.15
C GLU A 285 -36.90 33.79 55.56
N ASP A 286 -35.94 34.65 55.89
CA ASP A 286 -35.93 35.38 57.16
C ASP A 286 -37.15 36.29 57.29
N GLN A 287 -37.53 37.03 56.25
CA GLN A 287 -38.76 37.81 56.23
C GLN A 287 -40.00 36.94 56.44
N ARG A 288 -40.05 35.74 55.86
CA ARG A 288 -41.14 34.79 56.09
C ARG A 288 -41.18 34.31 57.53
N LYS A 289 -40.03 34.07 58.17
CA LYS A 289 -39.94 33.70 59.59
C LYS A 289 -40.42 34.85 60.48
N THR A 290 -40.02 36.08 60.19
CA THR A 290 -40.49 37.28 60.90
C THR A 290 -42.00 37.46 60.75
N LEU A 291 -42.53 37.41 59.52
CA LEU A 291 -43.97 37.51 59.27
C LEU A 291 -44.75 36.37 59.91
N ALA A 292 -44.21 35.15 59.93
CA ALA A 292 -44.84 34.02 60.61
C ALA A 292 -44.86 34.22 62.15
N HIS A 293 -43.82 34.82 62.71
CA HIS A 293 -43.77 35.19 64.12
C HIS A 293 -44.77 36.32 64.43
N GLU A 294 -44.81 37.37 63.60
CA GLU A 294 -45.79 38.46 63.71
C GLU A 294 -47.22 37.94 63.60
N LEU A 295 -47.52 37.04 62.65
CA LEU A 295 -48.81 36.37 62.53
C LEU A 295 -49.16 35.55 63.77
N LYS A 296 -48.16 34.94 64.43
CA LYS A 296 -48.37 34.20 65.67
C LYS A 296 -48.67 35.14 66.84
N CYS A 297 -47.98 36.27 66.94
CA CYS A 297 -48.26 37.32 67.92
C CYS A 297 -49.64 37.95 67.69
N LEU A 298 -49.96 38.33 66.46
CA LEU A 298 -51.28 38.85 66.07
C LEU A 298 -52.40 37.85 66.34
N LYS A 299 -52.17 36.55 66.14
CA LYS A 299 -53.13 35.52 66.54
C LYS A 299 -53.33 35.46 68.04
N ALA A 300 -52.24 35.55 68.82
CA ALA A 300 -52.35 35.59 70.28
C ALA A 300 -53.08 36.86 70.76
N ASP A 301 -52.83 38.01 70.14
CA ASP A 301 -53.54 39.26 70.42
C ASP A 301 -55.02 39.18 70.01
N HIS A 302 -55.31 38.58 68.85
CA HIS A 302 -56.68 38.32 68.42
C HIS A 302 -57.40 37.38 69.38
N ASP A 303 -56.75 36.30 69.84
CA ASP A 303 -57.32 35.36 70.79
C ASP A 303 -57.52 36.01 72.18
N ALA A 304 -56.62 36.91 72.59
CA ALA A 304 -56.78 37.72 73.80
C ALA A 304 -57.94 38.72 73.67
N LEU A 305 -58.06 39.40 72.53
CA LEU A 305 -59.18 40.30 72.23
C LEU A 305 -60.51 39.55 72.10
N LYS A 306 -60.48 38.33 71.56
CA LYS A 306 -61.65 37.45 71.48
C LYS A 306 -62.08 37.01 72.88
N LEU A 307 -61.13 36.66 73.75
CA LEU A 307 -61.40 36.34 75.15
C LEU A 307 -61.94 37.55 75.91
N GLU A 308 -61.40 38.75 75.67
CA GLU A 308 -61.90 40.02 76.21
C GLU A 308 -63.31 40.33 75.69
N HIS A 309 -63.58 40.08 74.40
CA HIS A 309 -64.91 40.22 73.82
C HIS A 309 -65.89 39.18 74.38
N GLU A 310 -65.46 37.95 74.61
CA GLU A 310 -66.27 36.90 75.26
C GLU A 310 -66.55 37.26 76.73
N THR A 311 -65.61 37.84 77.47
CA THR A 311 -65.85 38.38 78.82
C THR A 311 -66.74 39.61 78.81
N LYS A 312 -66.60 40.50 77.81
CA LYS A 312 -67.52 41.64 77.60
C LYS A 312 -68.90 41.20 77.17
N CYS A 313 -69.03 40.13 76.39
CA CYS A 313 -70.31 39.52 76.02
C CYS A 313 -70.94 38.79 77.21
N SER A 314 -70.15 38.16 78.10
CA SER A 314 -70.70 37.56 79.33
C SER A 314 -71.13 38.63 80.33
N THR A 315 -70.40 39.74 80.47
CA THR A 315 -70.84 40.90 81.29
C THR A 315 -72.00 41.65 80.65
N ALA A 316 -72.10 41.71 79.32
CA ALA A 316 -73.26 42.23 78.62
C ALA A 316 -74.48 41.29 78.75
N ALA A 317 -74.28 39.97 78.80
CA ALA A 317 -75.33 39.00 79.09
C ALA A 317 -75.80 39.08 80.56
N GLU A 318 -74.88 39.27 81.52
CA GLU A 318 -75.23 39.52 82.93
C GLU A 318 -75.93 40.88 83.12
N LEU A 319 -75.52 41.91 82.38
CA LEU A 319 -76.20 43.20 82.34
C LEU A 319 -77.55 43.10 81.64
N SER A 320 -77.68 42.29 80.59
CA SER A 320 -78.95 42.00 79.92
C SER A 320 -79.88 41.20 80.82
N ASP A 321 -79.39 40.27 81.62
CA ASP A 321 -80.21 39.53 82.60
C ASP A 321 -80.61 40.42 83.78
N LYS A 322 -79.74 41.32 84.24
CA LYS A 322 -80.10 42.37 85.21
C LYS A 322 -81.09 43.39 84.61
N LEU A 323 -80.97 43.72 83.32
CA LEU A 323 -81.90 44.57 82.59
C LEU A 323 -83.25 43.86 82.38
N ASN A 324 -83.26 42.55 82.09
CA ASN A 324 -84.47 41.73 81.96
C ASN A 324 -85.17 41.47 83.31
N VAL A 325 -84.43 41.49 84.43
CA VAL A 325 -84.98 41.48 85.79
C VAL A 325 -85.51 42.86 86.16
N ALA A 326 -84.82 43.95 85.78
CA ALA A 326 -85.31 45.32 85.94
C ALA A 326 -86.52 45.63 85.04
N GLU A 327 -86.59 45.09 83.82
CA GLU A 327 -87.74 45.19 82.90
C GLU A 327 -88.91 44.33 83.35
N ARG A 328 -88.68 43.17 83.98
CA ARG A 328 -89.76 42.42 84.64
C ARG A 328 -90.31 43.16 85.86
N GLY A 329 -89.44 43.83 86.62
CA GLY A 329 -89.85 44.75 87.69
C GLY A 329 -90.56 45.99 87.16
N HIS A 330 -90.08 46.58 86.06
CA HIS A 330 -90.68 47.75 85.42
C HIS A 330 -92.00 47.42 84.72
N ASN A 331 -92.18 46.20 84.20
CA ASN A 331 -93.45 45.74 83.61
C ASN A 331 -94.47 45.33 84.68
N GLN A 332 -94.05 44.79 85.84
CA GLN A 332 -94.94 44.64 87.00
C GLN A 332 -95.36 45.99 87.59
N LEU A 333 -94.43 46.93 87.74
CA LEU A 333 -94.74 48.30 88.16
C LEU A 333 -95.54 49.05 87.09
N ALA A 334 -95.30 48.85 85.79
CA ALA A 334 -96.06 49.49 84.72
C ALA A 334 -97.49 48.94 84.62
N GLN A 335 -97.72 47.66 84.94
CA GLN A 335 -99.05 47.07 85.03
C GLN A 335 -99.81 47.57 86.27
N GLU A 336 -99.12 47.79 87.40
CA GLU A 336 -99.66 48.50 88.57
C GLU A 336 -99.92 49.99 88.29
N LEU A 337 -99.06 50.65 87.51
CA LEU A 337 -99.20 52.05 87.10
C LEU A 337 -100.23 52.25 85.99
N GLU A 338 -100.52 51.24 85.16
CA GLU A 338 -101.55 51.27 84.12
C GLU A 338 -102.94 51.05 84.71
N ASN A 339 -103.05 50.20 85.75
CA ASN A 339 -104.24 50.12 86.60
C ASN A 339 -104.45 51.42 87.41
N LEU A 340 -103.39 52.10 87.87
CA LEU A 340 -103.49 53.39 88.58
C LEU A 340 -103.67 54.59 87.62
N LYS A 341 -103.22 54.50 86.37
CA LYS A 341 -103.41 55.51 85.31
C LYS A 341 -104.80 55.43 84.68
N ALA A 342 -105.43 54.26 84.64
CA ALA A 342 -106.85 54.15 84.31
C ALA A 342 -107.73 54.88 85.36
N ASP A 343 -107.32 54.86 86.64
CA ASP A 343 -108.00 55.58 87.74
C ASP A 343 -107.63 57.08 87.83
N TYR A 344 -106.44 57.49 87.36
CA TYR A 344 -105.99 58.90 87.39
C TYR A 344 -106.25 59.69 86.09
N ALA A 345 -106.36 59.03 84.93
CA ALA A 345 -106.76 59.66 83.67
C ALA A 345 -108.23 60.09 83.64
N ALA A 346 -109.05 59.54 84.55
CA ALA A 346 -110.39 60.06 84.85
C ALA A 346 -110.38 61.36 85.68
N LEU A 347 -109.24 61.75 86.27
CA LEU A 347 -109.18 62.84 87.26
C LEU A 347 -108.24 64.02 86.93
N LYS A 348 -107.57 64.05 85.78
CA LYS A 348 -106.69 65.20 85.45
C LYS A 348 -106.64 65.61 83.99
N LEU A 349 -107.84 65.69 83.41
CA LEU A 349 -108.26 66.71 82.43
C LEU A 349 -108.20 68.15 83.01
N GLU A 350 -107.67 68.29 84.23
CA GLU A 350 -107.50 69.49 85.02
C GLU A 350 -106.01 69.68 85.38
N HIS A 351 -105.12 69.98 84.40
CA HIS A 351 -104.06 71.00 84.60
C HIS A 351 -103.20 71.22 83.35
N LYS A 352 -103.87 71.56 82.25
CA LYS A 352 -103.37 72.50 81.26
C LYS A 352 -102.37 73.50 81.88
N SER A 353 -101.14 73.50 81.36
CA SER A 353 -100.23 74.65 81.25
C SER A 353 -98.87 74.57 81.98
N LYS A 354 -97.84 74.82 81.15
CA LYS A 354 -96.50 75.39 81.41
C LYS A 354 -95.40 74.36 81.78
N CYS A 355 -94.19 74.41 81.21
CA CYS A 355 -93.56 75.37 80.30
C CYS A 355 -92.24 74.79 79.74
N SER A 356 -91.92 75.17 78.48
CA SER A 356 -90.61 75.54 77.87
C SER A 356 -89.30 74.97 78.45
N THR A 357 -88.30 74.57 77.65
CA THR A 357 -87.56 75.48 76.75
C THR A 357 -86.82 74.75 75.64
N ALA A 358 -86.98 75.25 74.42
CA ALA A 358 -86.10 75.05 73.26
C ALA A 358 -85.16 76.26 73.16
N ALA A 359 -83.84 76.04 73.02
CA ALA A 359 -82.91 77.08 72.57
C ALA A 359 -81.51 76.60 72.09
N GLU A 360 -81.01 75.40 72.45
CA GLU A 360 -79.57 75.11 72.26
C GLU A 360 -79.17 74.23 71.04
N LEU A 361 -80.12 73.73 70.24
CA LEU A 361 -79.81 72.78 69.17
C LEU A 361 -79.77 73.36 67.74
N SER A 362 -80.06 74.65 67.56
CA SER A 362 -80.11 75.27 66.22
C SER A 362 -78.73 75.68 65.66
N ASP A 363 -77.72 75.86 66.51
CA ASP A 363 -76.42 76.40 66.07
C ASP A 363 -75.42 75.33 65.58
N LYS A 364 -75.65 74.04 65.89
CA LYS A 364 -74.79 72.94 65.40
C LYS A 364 -75.20 72.38 64.02
N LEU A 365 -76.39 72.71 63.51
CA LEU A 365 -76.89 72.18 62.24
C LEU A 365 -76.36 72.95 61.02
N ASN A 366 -75.99 74.22 61.18
CA ASN A 366 -75.57 75.09 60.07
C ASN A 366 -74.09 74.95 59.68
N SER A 367 -73.23 74.32 60.50
CA SER A 367 -71.81 74.11 60.19
C SER A 367 -71.52 72.83 59.39
N VAL A 368 -72.42 71.84 59.43
CA VAL A 368 -72.28 70.58 58.67
C VAL A 368 -72.73 70.76 57.21
N LYS A 369 -73.72 71.62 56.95
CA LYS A 369 -74.28 71.81 55.61
C LYS A 369 -73.31 72.45 54.61
N ARG A 370 -72.41 73.34 55.06
CA ARG A 370 -71.40 73.98 54.21
C ARG A 370 -70.22 73.07 53.82
N ARG A 371 -70.06 71.93 54.48
CA ARG A 371 -68.92 71.02 54.26
C ARG A 371 -69.24 69.86 53.31
N CYS A 372 -70.53 69.63 53.02
CA CYS A 372 -70.98 68.66 52.01
C CYS A 372 -70.98 69.25 50.59
N GLU A 373 -71.33 70.52 50.41
CA GLU A 373 -71.39 71.16 49.08
C GLU A 373 -69.99 71.38 48.45
N GLN A 374 -68.93 71.44 49.26
CA GLN A 374 -67.56 71.60 48.77
C GLN A 374 -66.89 70.28 48.34
N LEU A 375 -67.37 69.12 48.83
CA LEU A 375 -66.80 67.80 48.47
C LEU A 375 -67.44 67.20 47.21
N GLU A 376 -68.62 67.66 46.79
CA GLU A 376 -69.28 67.20 45.56
C GLU A 376 -68.70 67.87 44.29
N GLY A 377 -68.09 69.06 44.41
CA GLY A 377 -67.43 69.76 43.29
C GLY A 377 -66.06 69.16 42.91
N ASP A 378 -65.31 68.66 43.89
CA ASP A 378 -63.96 68.12 43.67
C ASP A 378 -63.99 66.69 43.09
N LEU A 379 -65.06 65.92 43.33
CA LEU A 379 -65.22 64.54 42.83
C LEU A 379 -65.57 64.49 41.33
N ALA A 380 -66.32 65.48 40.82
CA ALA A 380 -66.70 65.55 39.40
C ALA A 380 -65.53 65.95 38.48
N THR A 381 -64.57 66.72 39.00
CA THR A 381 -63.42 67.20 38.24
C THR A 381 -62.32 66.14 38.10
N ALA A 382 -62.13 65.28 39.12
CA ALA A 382 -61.16 64.19 39.09
C ALA A 382 -61.55 63.02 38.15
N GLN A 383 -62.85 62.73 38.00
CA GLN A 383 -63.32 61.59 37.20
C GLN A 383 -63.29 61.81 35.67
N SER A 384 -63.21 63.06 35.19
CA SER A 384 -63.12 63.36 33.75
C SER A 384 -61.68 63.33 33.20
N ALA A 385 -60.68 63.67 34.04
CA ALA A 385 -59.27 63.61 33.68
C ALA A 385 -58.73 62.17 33.64
N GLU A 386 -59.22 61.29 34.53
CA GLU A 386 -58.78 59.89 34.59
C GLU A 386 -59.29 59.04 33.41
N ARG A 387 -60.49 59.32 32.89
CA ARG A 387 -61.07 58.60 31.73
C ARG A 387 -60.37 58.91 30.41
N THR A 388 -59.80 60.10 30.25
CA THR A 388 -59.10 60.50 29.03
C THR A 388 -57.71 59.86 28.96
N SER A 389 -56.96 59.88 30.07
CA SER A 389 -55.64 59.25 30.20
C SER A 389 -55.67 57.71 30.12
N LEU A 390 -56.74 57.07 30.62
CA LEU A 390 -56.86 55.61 30.56
C LEU A 390 -57.18 55.08 29.14
N SER A 391 -57.82 55.88 28.28
CA SER A 391 -58.16 55.47 26.91
C SER A 391 -56.95 55.57 25.97
N GLU A 392 -56.11 56.59 26.14
CA GLU A 392 -54.86 56.78 25.39
C GLU A 392 -53.79 55.77 25.82
N PHE A 393 -53.72 55.43 27.12
CA PHE A 393 -52.84 54.37 27.63
C PHE A 393 -53.25 52.97 27.13
N LYS A 394 -54.56 52.67 27.03
CA LYS A 394 -55.06 51.40 26.46
C LYS A 394 -54.79 51.27 24.95
N ALA A 395 -54.87 52.37 24.19
CA ALA A 395 -54.57 52.35 22.76
C ALA A 395 -53.07 52.16 22.49
N SER A 396 -52.21 52.81 23.29
CA SER A 396 -50.75 52.66 23.24
C SER A 396 -50.30 51.24 23.61
N MET A 397 -50.78 50.70 24.74
CA MET A 397 -50.43 49.34 25.19
C MET A 397 -50.86 48.24 24.22
N LYS A 398 -52.00 48.40 23.53
CA LYS A 398 -52.46 47.39 22.55
C LYS A 398 -51.51 47.28 21.36
N GLY A 399 -50.92 48.38 20.89
CA GLY A 399 -49.92 48.38 19.82
C GLY A 399 -48.61 47.71 20.24
N THR A 400 -48.12 48.01 21.45
CA THR A 400 -46.88 47.43 21.99
C THR A 400 -47.02 45.95 22.32
N TYR A 401 -48.15 45.52 22.88
CA TYR A 401 -48.38 44.09 23.15
C TYR A 401 -48.49 43.27 21.87
N THR A 402 -49.08 43.80 20.80
CA THR A 402 -49.17 43.06 19.54
C THR A 402 -47.77 42.91 18.90
N ALA A 403 -46.96 43.97 18.89
CA ALA A 403 -45.59 43.90 18.39
C ALA A 403 -44.66 43.00 19.25
N ILE A 404 -44.87 42.97 20.57
CA ILE A 404 -44.13 42.09 21.48
C ILE A 404 -44.56 40.63 21.28
N ILE A 405 -45.86 40.36 21.10
CA ILE A 405 -46.37 39.01 20.83
C ILE A 405 -45.87 38.51 19.48
N ASP A 406 -45.91 39.33 18.41
CA ASP A 406 -45.39 38.94 17.10
C ASP A 406 -43.87 38.71 17.12
N ALA A 407 -43.12 39.52 17.88
CA ALA A 407 -41.69 39.32 18.09
C ALA A 407 -41.39 38.06 18.90
N PHE A 408 -42.20 37.76 19.94
CA PHE A 408 -42.08 36.54 20.73
C PHE A 408 -42.44 35.31 19.90
N ASP A 409 -43.50 35.34 19.09
CA ASP A 409 -43.90 34.22 18.24
C ASP A 409 -42.85 33.96 17.16
N HIS A 410 -42.23 35.00 16.60
CA HIS A 410 -41.11 34.83 15.68
C HIS A 410 -39.86 34.25 16.38
N GLN A 411 -39.56 34.71 17.61
CA GLN A 411 -38.42 34.23 18.37
C GLN A 411 -38.63 32.80 18.87
N VAL A 412 -39.84 32.43 19.29
CA VAL A 412 -40.25 31.07 19.64
C VAL A 412 -40.19 30.18 18.40
N SER A 413 -40.72 30.59 17.24
CA SER A 413 -40.62 29.82 16.00
C SER A 413 -39.17 29.57 15.58
N THR A 414 -38.30 30.58 15.73
CA THR A 414 -36.87 30.47 15.41
C THR A 414 -36.15 29.56 16.41
N LEU A 415 -36.45 29.68 17.70
CA LEU A 415 -35.90 28.81 18.75
C LEU A 415 -36.41 27.37 18.63
N THR A 416 -37.66 27.15 18.22
CA THR A 416 -38.21 25.83 17.94
C THR A 416 -37.53 25.21 16.73
N ALA A 417 -37.30 25.96 15.64
CA ALA A 417 -36.55 25.46 14.48
C ALA A 417 -35.08 25.15 14.82
N ILE A 418 -34.43 25.98 15.64
CA ILE A 418 -33.06 25.73 16.13
C ILE A 418 -33.04 24.53 17.09
N SER A 419 -34.04 24.38 17.95
CA SER A 419 -34.22 23.25 18.86
C SER A 419 -34.43 21.94 18.10
N GLU A 420 -35.29 21.93 17.09
CA GLU A 420 -35.51 20.76 16.23
C GLU A 420 -34.27 20.42 15.41
N GLY A 421 -33.55 21.42 14.90
CA GLY A 421 -32.27 21.24 14.22
C GLY A 421 -31.19 20.65 15.14
N LYS A 422 -31.09 21.15 16.38
CA LYS A 422 -30.15 20.64 17.39
C LYS A 422 -30.55 19.27 17.93
N SER A 423 -31.84 18.98 18.08
CA SER A 423 -32.35 17.66 18.44
C SER A 423 -31.96 16.64 17.37
N LYS A 424 -32.17 16.94 16.09
CA LYS A 424 -31.76 16.06 14.98
C LYS A 424 -30.24 15.87 14.91
N GLN A 425 -29.46 16.90 15.20
CA GLN A 425 -28.00 16.78 15.31
C GLN A 425 -27.58 15.94 16.53
N LEU A 426 -28.27 16.08 17.67
CA LEU A 426 -28.01 15.31 18.88
C LEU A 426 -28.36 13.84 18.67
N ASP A 427 -29.48 13.54 18.01
CA ASP A 427 -29.89 12.19 17.65
C ASP A 427 -28.90 11.55 16.68
N ALA A 428 -28.42 12.29 15.67
CA ALA A 428 -27.38 11.81 14.75
C ALA A 428 -26.04 11.54 15.45
N LEU A 429 -25.64 12.39 16.40
CA LEU A 429 -24.43 12.20 17.20
C LEU A 429 -24.57 11.04 18.20
N LEU A 430 -25.77 10.81 18.74
CA LEU A 430 -26.07 9.65 19.59
C LEU A 430 -26.02 8.36 18.79
N GLU A 431 -26.58 8.32 17.58
CA GLU A 431 -26.45 7.16 16.67
C GLU A 431 -24.99 6.91 16.28
N GLU A 432 -24.21 7.97 16.01
CA GLU A 432 -22.78 7.84 15.70
C GLU A 432 -21.98 7.35 16.91
N LYS A 433 -22.29 7.82 18.11
CA LYS A 433 -21.71 7.36 19.37
C LYS A 433 -22.03 5.89 19.63
N GLU A 434 -23.28 5.47 19.46
CA GLU A 434 -23.68 4.06 19.60
C GLU A 434 -22.98 3.15 18.58
N ARG A 435 -22.82 3.61 17.33
CA ARG A 435 -22.01 2.89 16.33
C ARG A 435 -20.55 2.77 16.77
N TYR A 436 -19.97 3.84 17.32
CA TYR A 436 -18.60 3.83 17.78
C TYR A 436 -18.40 2.92 18.99
N GLU A 437 -19.31 2.95 19.96
CA GLU A 437 -19.30 2.07 21.13
C GLU A 437 -19.46 0.61 20.73
N LYS A 438 -20.33 0.31 19.76
CA LYS A 438 -20.49 -1.05 19.20
C LYS A 438 -19.21 -1.54 18.52
N VAL A 439 -18.61 -0.73 17.64
CA VAL A 439 -17.34 -1.08 16.96
C VAL A 439 -16.20 -1.21 17.98
N SER A 440 -16.15 -0.35 18.99
CA SER A 440 -15.16 -0.42 20.07
C SER A 440 -15.32 -1.70 20.90
N ALA A 441 -16.54 -2.08 21.24
CA ALA A 441 -16.83 -3.31 21.98
C ALA A 441 -16.51 -4.57 21.15
N GLU A 442 -16.83 -4.58 19.86
CA GLU A 442 -16.46 -5.67 18.94
C GLU A 442 -14.93 -5.80 18.81
N THR A 443 -14.23 -4.68 18.68
CA THR A 443 -12.76 -4.64 18.60
C THR A 443 -12.12 -5.15 19.89
N GLU A 444 -12.65 -4.80 21.05
CA GLU A 444 -12.12 -5.24 22.35
C GLU A 444 -12.43 -6.72 22.61
N ALA A 445 -13.61 -7.20 22.20
CA ALA A 445 -13.93 -8.63 22.23
C ALA A 445 -13.00 -9.45 21.32
N GLU A 446 -12.64 -8.92 20.15
CA GLU A 446 -11.72 -9.58 19.22
C GLU A 446 -10.27 -9.58 19.75
N LYS A 447 -9.82 -8.50 20.38
CA LYS A 447 -8.53 -8.48 21.10
C LYS A 447 -8.50 -9.50 22.24
N GLN A 448 -9.58 -9.62 23.03
CA GLN A 448 -9.65 -10.62 24.10
C GLN A 448 -9.59 -12.05 23.56
N LYS A 449 -10.28 -12.35 22.45
CA LYS A 449 -10.16 -13.64 21.74
C LYS A 449 -8.73 -13.90 21.28
N LEU A 450 -8.04 -12.87 20.79
CA LEU A 450 -6.65 -12.99 20.33
C LEU A 450 -5.67 -13.23 21.49
N VAL A 451 -5.91 -12.61 22.66
CA VAL A 451 -5.14 -12.85 23.88
C VAL A 451 -5.36 -14.28 24.39
N GLN A 452 -6.61 -14.75 24.45
CA GLN A 452 -6.93 -16.13 24.83
C GLN A 452 -6.31 -17.15 23.86
N ALA A 453 -6.33 -16.89 22.55
CA ALA A 453 -5.68 -17.73 21.56
C ALA A 453 -4.15 -17.78 21.75
N ARG A 454 -3.51 -16.65 22.08
CA ARG A 454 -2.08 -16.59 22.39
C ARG A 454 -1.72 -17.36 23.67
N GLN A 455 -2.54 -17.25 24.71
CA GLN A 455 -2.35 -18.02 25.95
C GLN A 455 -2.50 -19.52 25.69
N LYS A 456 -3.48 -19.94 24.87
CA LYS A 456 -3.67 -21.35 24.48
C LYS A 456 -2.51 -21.88 23.64
N ILE A 457 -1.97 -21.08 22.73
CA ILE A 457 -0.76 -21.42 21.95
C ILE A 457 0.46 -21.53 22.88
N ALA A 458 0.61 -20.64 23.86
CA ALA A 458 1.70 -20.70 24.83
C ALA A 458 1.63 -21.96 25.70
N ALA A 459 0.43 -22.32 26.18
CA ALA A 459 0.20 -23.56 26.93
C ALA A 459 0.54 -24.81 26.09
N LEU A 460 0.07 -24.87 24.83
CA LEU A 460 0.38 -25.99 23.93
C LEU A 460 1.88 -26.10 23.60
N LYS A 461 2.59 -24.98 23.52
CA LYS A 461 4.05 -24.97 23.34
C LYS A 461 4.78 -25.49 24.56
N SER A 462 4.30 -25.15 25.76
CA SER A 462 4.85 -25.67 27.01
C SER A 462 4.66 -27.19 27.09
N ASP A 463 3.45 -27.69 26.81
CA ASP A 463 3.16 -29.13 26.78
C ASP A 463 4.01 -29.88 25.73
N LEU A 464 4.23 -29.25 24.56
CA LEU A 464 5.07 -29.83 23.51
C LEU A 464 6.53 -29.92 23.96
N ALA A 465 7.07 -28.86 24.57
CA ALA A 465 8.43 -28.83 25.10
C ALA A 465 8.64 -29.87 26.20
N GLU A 466 7.63 -30.08 27.06
CA GLU A 466 7.68 -31.08 28.13
C GLU A 466 7.64 -32.52 27.55
N ARG A 467 6.84 -32.76 26.51
CA ARG A 467 6.82 -34.02 25.77
C ARG A 467 8.13 -34.29 25.01
N GLU A 468 8.72 -33.26 24.39
CA GLU A 468 10.00 -33.38 23.70
C GLU A 468 11.16 -33.64 24.66
N ALA A 469 11.15 -33.00 25.83
CA ALA A 469 12.10 -33.27 26.91
C ALA A 469 11.96 -34.71 27.45
N SER A 470 10.72 -35.18 27.64
CA SER A 470 10.44 -36.56 28.02
C SER A 470 10.93 -37.56 26.95
N LEU A 471 10.69 -37.27 25.67
CA LEU A 471 11.14 -38.11 24.55
C LEU A 471 12.67 -38.14 24.41
N ALA A 472 13.33 -37.00 24.63
CA ALA A 472 14.79 -36.88 24.64
C ALA A 472 15.41 -37.65 25.81
N TRP A 473 14.78 -37.59 26.99
CA TRP A 473 15.18 -38.38 28.17
C TRP A 473 15.05 -39.88 27.90
N HIS A 474 13.95 -40.34 27.29
CA HIS A 474 13.76 -41.73 26.91
C HIS A 474 14.73 -42.20 25.81
N LYS A 475 15.03 -41.36 24.80
CA LYS A 475 16.04 -41.66 23.77
C LYS A 475 17.45 -41.79 24.35
N LYS A 476 17.82 -40.90 25.27
CA LYS A 476 19.13 -40.95 25.94
C LYS A 476 19.28 -42.23 26.76
N ARG A 477 18.23 -42.62 27.50
CA ARG A 477 18.21 -43.84 28.30
C ARG A 477 18.23 -45.12 27.44
N TYR A 478 17.62 -45.08 26.26
CA TYR A 478 17.67 -46.19 25.29
C TYR A 478 19.06 -46.35 24.66
N ILE A 479 19.74 -45.24 24.34
CA ILE A 479 21.11 -45.27 23.81
C ILE A 479 22.11 -45.78 24.87
N GLU A 480 21.93 -45.41 26.14
CA GLU A 480 22.73 -45.90 27.27
C GLU A 480 22.47 -47.38 27.61
N GLN A 481 21.32 -47.95 27.22
CA GLN A 481 21.00 -49.37 27.43
C GLN A 481 21.40 -50.32 26.28
N VAL A 482 21.68 -49.80 25.07
CA VAL A 482 21.85 -50.65 23.87
C VAL A 482 23.25 -50.55 23.24
N GLY A 483 24.11 -49.61 23.66
CA GLY A 483 25.39 -49.34 23.00
C GLY A 483 26.65 -49.65 23.82
N ALA A 484 26.88 -50.92 24.18
CA ALA A 484 28.17 -51.39 24.67
C ALA A 484 28.75 -52.45 23.72
N THR A 485 29.44 -52.02 22.65
CA THR A 485 30.38 -52.88 21.92
C THR A 485 31.53 -52.07 21.33
N ASP A 486 32.71 -52.38 21.87
CA ASP A 486 34.09 -52.25 21.39
C ASP A 486 34.40 -51.60 20.03
N THR A 487 35.36 -50.67 20.03
CA THR A 487 36.42 -50.50 19.00
C THR A 487 37.47 -49.48 19.48
N PRO A 488 38.71 -49.46 18.92
CA PRO A 488 39.94 -49.46 19.72
C PRO A 488 40.60 -48.09 19.87
N LYS A 489 41.38 -47.97 20.95
CA LYS A 489 42.26 -46.85 21.30
C LYS A 489 43.32 -46.61 20.22
N ILE A 490 43.39 -45.38 19.73
CA ILE A 490 44.58 -44.83 19.06
C ILE A 490 45.05 -43.64 19.91
N ASP A 491 46.24 -43.79 20.49
CA ASP A 491 46.98 -42.75 21.20
C ASP A 491 47.48 -41.68 20.22
N VAL A 492 47.05 -40.43 20.41
CA VAL A 492 47.73 -39.26 19.83
C VAL A 492 47.89 -38.19 20.90
N ALA A 493 49.16 -37.81 21.12
CA ALA A 493 49.62 -36.86 22.11
C ALA A 493 49.03 -35.44 21.93
N PRO A 494 48.84 -34.67 23.01
CA PRO A 494 48.18 -33.37 22.95
C PRO A 494 49.16 -32.24 22.57
N PRO A 495 48.84 -31.38 21.59
CA PRO A 495 49.58 -30.14 21.41
C PRO A 495 49.13 -29.13 22.48
N LYS A 496 50.05 -28.81 23.39
CA LYS A 496 49.97 -27.64 24.27
C LYS A 496 50.00 -26.36 23.43
N SER A 497 48.84 -25.85 23.04
CA SER A 497 48.70 -24.47 22.60
C SER A 497 47.70 -23.75 23.50
N LYS A 498 48.15 -22.64 24.08
CA LYS A 498 47.36 -21.80 25.00
C LYS A 498 46.09 -21.32 24.28
N PRO A 499 44.91 -21.36 24.92
CA PRO A 499 43.69 -20.83 24.31
C PRO A 499 43.87 -19.33 24.09
N LYS A 500 43.97 -18.92 22.81
CA LYS A 500 43.78 -17.52 22.43
C LYS A 500 42.39 -17.15 22.92
N GLN A 501 42.31 -16.20 23.86
CA GLN A 501 41.07 -15.52 24.19
C GLN A 501 40.49 -14.95 22.88
N LEU A 502 39.50 -15.66 22.32
CA LEU A 502 38.69 -15.16 21.23
C LEU A 502 37.92 -13.97 21.78
N THR A 503 38.36 -12.78 21.43
CA THR A 503 37.56 -11.57 21.63
C THR A 503 36.23 -11.81 20.92
N VAL A 504 35.16 -11.92 21.69
CA VAL A 504 33.80 -12.15 21.18
C VAL A 504 33.39 -10.90 20.42
N THR A 505 33.70 -10.83 19.12
CA THR A 505 33.21 -9.77 18.25
C THR A 505 31.75 -10.05 17.96
N THR A 506 30.88 -9.06 18.20
CA THR A 506 29.47 -9.14 17.82
C THR A 506 29.35 -9.53 16.34
N PRO A 507 28.60 -10.59 16.00
CA PRO A 507 28.43 -11.04 14.63
C PRO A 507 27.87 -9.92 13.74
N LYS A 508 28.36 -9.83 12.50
CA LYS A 508 27.83 -8.87 11.51
C LYS A 508 26.52 -9.39 10.93
N VAL A 509 25.48 -8.57 10.95
CA VAL A 509 24.16 -8.96 10.41
C VAL A 509 24.05 -8.59 8.94
N VAL A 510 23.85 -9.60 8.09
CA VAL A 510 23.45 -9.46 6.70
C VAL A 510 21.95 -9.72 6.62
N LEU A 511 21.19 -8.68 6.28
CA LEU A 511 19.74 -8.74 6.16
C LEU A 511 19.35 -8.95 4.69
N VAL A 512 18.60 -10.01 4.40
CA VAL A 512 17.94 -10.22 3.10
C VAL A 512 16.51 -9.73 3.21
N GLY A 513 16.35 -8.44 2.95
CA GLY A 513 15.08 -7.73 2.96
C GLY A 513 14.40 -7.82 1.60
N SER A 514 13.22 -8.42 1.52
CA SER A 514 12.58 -8.62 0.22
C SER A 514 11.08 -8.47 0.28
N VAL A 515 10.50 -7.85 -0.74
CA VAL A 515 9.06 -7.96 -0.93
C VAL A 515 8.71 -9.44 -1.19
N PRO A 516 7.65 -10.01 -0.58
CA PRO A 516 7.26 -11.38 -0.85
C PRO A 516 7.22 -11.73 -2.34
N ARG A 517 7.70 -12.93 -2.68
CA ARG A 517 7.70 -13.49 -4.06
C ARG A 517 8.60 -12.76 -5.07
N SER A 518 9.50 -11.89 -4.63
CA SER A 518 10.45 -11.21 -5.53
C SER A 518 11.71 -12.02 -5.86
N GLY A 519 12.02 -13.10 -5.13
CA GLY A 519 13.29 -13.84 -5.27
C GLY A 519 14.19 -13.89 -4.03
N GLY A 520 13.76 -13.33 -2.89
CA GLY A 520 14.60 -13.24 -1.69
C GLY A 520 15.12 -14.58 -1.12
N THR A 521 14.43 -15.70 -1.34
CA THR A 521 14.99 -17.03 -0.96
C THR A 521 16.20 -17.42 -1.81
N TRP A 522 16.22 -17.05 -3.09
CA TRP A 522 17.38 -17.33 -3.96
C TRP A 522 18.58 -16.49 -3.51
N VAL A 523 18.39 -15.18 -3.31
CA VAL A 523 19.43 -14.27 -2.81
C VAL A 523 19.97 -14.74 -1.46
N PHE A 524 19.09 -15.13 -0.54
CA PHE A 524 19.47 -15.70 0.75
C PHE A 524 20.38 -16.91 0.61
N ASN A 525 20.03 -17.87 -0.25
CA ASN A 525 20.88 -19.05 -0.43
C ASN A 525 22.16 -18.74 -1.20
N VAL A 526 22.19 -17.75 -2.10
CA VAL A 526 23.45 -17.33 -2.73
C VAL A 526 24.43 -16.83 -1.68
N ILE A 527 23.97 -16.00 -0.74
CA ILE A 527 24.84 -15.53 0.35
C ILE A 527 25.34 -16.69 1.21
N ARG A 528 24.49 -17.70 1.48
CA ARG A 528 24.93 -18.95 2.12
C ARG A 528 26.01 -19.64 1.31
N GLY A 529 25.79 -19.84 0.02
CA GLY A 529 26.76 -20.47 -0.87
C GLY A 529 28.09 -19.72 -0.90
N VAL A 530 28.07 -18.38 -0.92
CA VAL A 530 29.28 -17.56 -0.78
C VAL A 530 29.99 -17.89 0.52
N PHE A 531 29.29 -17.90 1.67
CA PHE A 531 29.90 -18.22 2.96
C PHE A 531 30.44 -19.66 3.04
N GLU A 532 29.74 -20.66 2.49
CA GLU A 532 30.21 -22.04 2.44
C GLU A 532 31.50 -22.15 1.61
N ILE A 533 31.50 -21.60 0.40
CA ILE A 533 32.66 -21.68 -0.52
C ILE A 533 33.87 -20.91 0.01
N THR A 534 33.67 -19.86 0.82
CA THR A 534 34.75 -19.11 1.47
C THR A 534 35.03 -19.56 2.91
N ASN A 535 34.50 -20.71 3.34
CA ASN A 535 34.68 -21.27 4.69
C ASN A 535 34.46 -20.24 5.81
N THR A 536 33.43 -19.40 5.66
CA THR A 536 33.16 -18.28 6.55
C THR A 536 32.10 -18.68 7.57
N PRO A 537 32.39 -18.69 8.88
CA PRO A 537 31.42 -19.09 9.90
C PRO A 537 30.20 -18.17 9.92
N TYR A 538 29.00 -18.73 9.75
CA TYR A 538 27.75 -17.99 9.75
C TYR A 538 26.63 -18.77 10.43
N ALA A 539 25.61 -18.05 10.90
CA ALA A 539 24.32 -18.62 11.27
C ALA A 539 23.25 -17.96 10.40
N SER A 540 22.27 -18.71 9.94
CA SER A 540 21.23 -18.18 9.05
C SER A 540 19.83 -18.62 9.45
N GLY A 541 18.82 -17.81 9.15
CA GLY A 541 17.44 -18.21 9.35
C GLY A 541 16.41 -17.15 8.99
N TRP A 542 15.14 -17.53 9.13
CA TRP A 542 14.02 -16.60 9.07
C TRP A 542 13.95 -15.80 10.37
N TYR A 543 13.70 -14.49 10.30
CA TYR A 543 13.81 -13.61 11.47
C TYR A 543 13.02 -14.08 12.71
N LYS A 544 11.84 -14.70 12.53
CA LYS A 544 11.00 -15.20 13.65
C LYS A 544 11.57 -16.42 14.35
N THR A 545 12.37 -17.22 13.65
CA THR A 545 12.88 -18.50 14.14
C THR A 545 14.40 -18.48 14.30
N PHE A 546 15.01 -17.30 14.16
CA PHE A 546 16.45 -17.14 14.28
C PHE A 546 16.81 -16.93 15.75
N GLU A 547 17.48 -17.90 16.36
CA GLU A 547 17.80 -17.89 17.80
C GLU A 547 19.13 -17.19 18.13
N GLY A 548 19.88 -16.73 17.11
CA GLY A 548 21.18 -16.09 17.28
C GLY A 548 22.27 -17.08 17.71
N LYS A 549 23.48 -16.90 17.18
CA LYS A 549 24.67 -17.65 17.63
C LYS A 549 25.83 -16.69 17.86
N THR A 550 26.49 -16.77 19.01
CA THR A 550 27.56 -15.81 19.36
C THR A 550 28.94 -16.22 18.81
N ASP A 551 29.09 -17.46 18.36
CA ASP A 551 30.34 -18.08 17.91
C ASP A 551 30.55 -18.00 16.38
N VAL A 552 29.76 -17.17 15.68
CA VAL A 552 29.85 -17.02 14.22
C VAL A 552 30.24 -15.59 13.82
N LYS A 553 30.83 -15.44 12.63
CA LYS A 553 31.24 -14.12 12.13
C LYS A 553 30.05 -13.33 11.57
N TYR A 554 29.09 -14.03 10.95
CA TYR A 554 27.93 -13.42 10.32
C TYR A 554 26.61 -14.03 10.77
N HIS A 555 25.58 -13.18 10.91
CA HIS A 555 24.18 -13.58 10.97
C HIS A 555 23.52 -13.24 9.65
N LEU A 556 22.98 -14.24 8.96
CA LEU A 556 22.24 -14.07 7.71
C LEU A 556 20.75 -14.21 7.99
N ILE A 557 20.03 -13.09 8.00
CA ILE A 557 18.63 -13.06 8.42
C ILE A 557 17.78 -12.69 7.22
N LYS A 558 16.72 -13.46 6.95
CA LYS A 558 15.75 -13.13 5.91
C LYS A 558 14.47 -12.57 6.53
N VAL A 559 13.92 -11.53 5.90
CA VAL A 559 12.72 -10.84 6.37
C VAL A 559 11.88 -10.29 5.20
N HIS A 560 10.57 -10.11 5.43
CA HIS A 560 9.65 -9.54 4.44
C HIS A 560 9.11 -8.17 4.84
N ASN A 561 8.81 -7.95 6.13
CA ASN A 561 8.46 -6.63 6.63
C ASN A 561 9.70 -5.91 7.14
N VAL A 562 9.71 -4.60 7.01
CA VAL A 562 10.85 -3.78 7.41
C VAL A 562 10.98 -3.68 8.93
N ASP A 563 9.86 -3.71 9.65
CA ASP A 563 9.78 -3.52 11.10
C ASP A 563 9.99 -4.82 11.89
N ASP A 564 10.06 -5.95 11.18
CA ASP A 564 10.24 -7.29 11.75
C ASP A 564 11.65 -7.51 12.33
N TYR A 565 12.63 -6.68 11.94
CA TYR A 565 14.00 -6.75 12.44
C TYR A 565 14.53 -5.35 12.78
N THR A 566 14.82 -5.12 14.06
CA THR A 566 15.27 -3.82 14.59
C THR A 566 16.73 -3.84 15.08
N GLY A 567 17.42 -4.98 14.94
CA GLY A 567 18.81 -5.13 15.34
C GLY A 567 19.78 -4.31 14.46
N PRO A 568 21.03 -4.15 14.88
CA PRO A 568 22.05 -3.48 14.07
C PRO A 568 22.31 -4.28 12.79
N ILE A 569 22.17 -3.63 11.64
CA ILE A 569 22.38 -4.22 10.32
C ILE A 569 23.72 -3.76 9.77
N TRP A 570 24.55 -4.69 9.32
CA TRP A 570 25.80 -4.37 8.63
C TRP A 570 25.57 -4.17 7.13
N LYS A 571 24.79 -5.05 6.49
CA LYS A 571 24.41 -4.95 5.08
C LYS A 571 22.98 -5.41 4.84
N THR A 572 22.26 -4.71 3.98
CA THR A 572 20.92 -5.07 3.51
C THR A 572 20.97 -5.38 2.01
N ILE A 573 20.74 -6.65 1.66
CA ILE A 573 20.65 -7.08 0.27
C ILE A 573 19.18 -7.28 -0.06
N THR A 574 18.66 -6.50 -0.99
CA THR A 574 17.26 -6.60 -1.42
C THR A 574 17.16 -7.14 -2.83
N ASN A 575 15.92 -7.35 -3.30
CA ASN A 575 15.72 -7.79 -4.65
C ASN A 575 14.38 -7.32 -5.23
N HIS A 576 14.43 -6.95 -6.51
CA HIS A 576 13.33 -6.39 -7.27
C HIS A 576 12.78 -7.41 -8.27
N ARG A 577 11.45 -7.47 -8.37
CA ARG A 577 10.73 -8.19 -9.42
C ARG A 577 9.56 -7.33 -9.86
N SER A 578 9.19 -7.41 -11.14
CA SER A 578 8.07 -6.63 -11.66
C SER A 578 6.80 -6.88 -10.84
N LEU A 579 6.04 -5.81 -10.63
CA LEU A 579 4.95 -5.76 -9.66
C LEU A 579 3.84 -6.78 -10.03
N GLU A 580 3.52 -6.89 -11.31
CA GLU A 580 2.54 -7.83 -11.83
C GLU A 580 2.96 -9.29 -11.61
N ARG A 581 4.24 -9.62 -11.75
CA ARG A 581 4.75 -10.97 -11.51
C ARG A 581 4.79 -11.31 -10.01
N ARG A 582 5.04 -10.32 -9.14
CA ARG A 582 4.94 -10.49 -7.68
C ARG A 582 3.50 -10.82 -7.27
N VAL A 583 2.54 -10.00 -7.69
CA VAL A 583 1.12 -10.20 -7.33
C VAL A 583 0.56 -11.48 -7.94
N SER A 584 0.88 -11.79 -9.21
CA SER A 584 0.52 -13.10 -9.82
C SER A 584 1.05 -14.29 -9.00
N SER A 585 2.29 -14.19 -8.51
CA SER A 585 2.88 -15.23 -7.66
C SER A 585 2.21 -15.30 -6.27
N LEU A 586 1.73 -14.19 -5.71
CA LEU A 586 0.95 -14.19 -4.46
C LEU A 586 -0.40 -14.88 -4.64
N VAL A 587 -1.10 -14.58 -5.73
CA VAL A 587 -2.35 -15.24 -6.11
C VAL A 587 -2.12 -16.74 -6.29
N ARG A 588 -1.08 -17.14 -7.02
CA ARG A 588 -0.70 -18.56 -7.21
C ARG A 588 -0.45 -19.28 -5.88
N MET A 589 0.13 -18.59 -4.90
CA MET A 589 0.39 -19.14 -3.57
C MET A 589 -0.88 -19.25 -2.70
N GLY A 590 -2.00 -18.66 -3.13
CA GLY A 590 -3.22 -18.54 -2.32
C GLY A 590 -3.09 -17.51 -1.20
N TRP A 591 -2.11 -16.59 -1.28
CA TRP A 591 -1.92 -15.54 -0.26
C TRP A 591 -2.72 -14.28 -0.56
N VAL A 592 -3.19 -14.16 -1.80
CA VAL A 592 -4.05 -13.08 -2.28
C VAL A 592 -5.20 -13.73 -3.01
N GLU A 593 -6.43 -13.30 -2.71
CA GLU A 593 -7.62 -13.74 -3.42
C GLU A 593 -7.52 -13.36 -4.90
N ASP A 594 -7.91 -14.27 -5.81
CA ASP A 594 -7.93 -14.03 -7.25
C ASP A 594 -9.13 -13.15 -7.67
N SER A 595 -9.47 -12.15 -6.87
CA SER A 595 -10.50 -11.14 -7.14
C SER A 595 -9.86 -9.82 -7.60
N GLU A 596 -10.59 -8.96 -8.32
CA GLU A 596 -10.08 -7.66 -8.73
C GLU A 596 -9.68 -6.80 -7.51
N ALA A 597 -10.52 -6.80 -6.48
CA ALA A 597 -10.26 -6.09 -5.22
C ALA A 597 -9.01 -6.63 -4.49
N GLY A 598 -8.88 -7.97 -4.38
CA GLY A 598 -7.72 -8.61 -3.77
C GLY A 598 -6.42 -8.28 -4.50
N ILE A 599 -6.42 -8.35 -5.83
CA ILE A 599 -5.27 -7.98 -6.67
C ILE A 599 -4.91 -6.50 -6.52
N LEU A 600 -5.89 -5.59 -6.54
CA LEU A 600 -5.65 -4.15 -6.39
C LEU A 600 -5.06 -3.79 -5.02
N ASN A 601 -5.57 -4.40 -3.95
CA ASN A 601 -5.01 -4.22 -2.61
C ASN A 601 -3.57 -4.73 -2.52
N ALA A 602 -3.31 -5.92 -3.08
CA ALA A 602 -1.97 -6.49 -3.15
C ALA A 602 -1.01 -5.61 -3.96
N LEU A 603 -1.43 -5.07 -5.11
CA LEU A 603 -0.62 -4.15 -5.92
C LEU A 603 -0.19 -2.91 -5.11
N LYS A 604 -1.12 -2.30 -4.37
CA LYS A 604 -0.84 -1.12 -3.52
C LYS A 604 0.15 -1.48 -2.41
N HIS A 605 -0.12 -2.55 -1.66
CA HIS A 605 0.73 -2.97 -0.55
C HIS A 605 2.15 -3.36 -1.02
N GLN A 606 2.25 -4.13 -2.10
CA GLN A 606 3.53 -4.58 -2.67
C GLN A 606 4.36 -3.44 -3.26
N ALA A 607 3.72 -2.42 -3.82
CA ALA A 607 4.39 -1.20 -4.28
C ALA A 607 4.91 -0.35 -3.11
N GLN A 608 4.14 -0.22 -2.03
CA GLN A 608 4.57 0.49 -0.82
C GLN A 608 5.74 -0.22 -0.15
N LEU A 609 5.63 -1.54 0.06
CA LEU A 609 6.69 -2.34 0.67
C LEU A 609 7.98 -2.32 -0.16
N TYR A 610 7.86 -2.26 -1.49
CA TYR A 610 9.01 -2.09 -2.37
C TYR A 610 9.77 -0.78 -2.12
N LYS A 611 9.05 0.35 -2.08
CA LYS A 611 9.67 1.67 -1.84
C LYS A 611 10.45 1.71 -0.52
N ILE A 612 9.93 1.03 0.50
CA ILE A 612 10.57 0.95 1.82
C ILE A 612 11.88 0.15 1.72
N TRP A 613 11.86 -1.01 1.03
CA TRP A 613 13.06 -1.83 0.87
C TRP A 613 14.11 -1.16 -0.02
N ASP A 614 13.69 -0.52 -1.10
CA ASP A 614 14.56 0.23 -2.01
C ASP A 614 15.40 1.29 -1.26
N GLN A 615 14.76 2.05 -0.36
CA GLN A 615 15.42 3.06 0.47
C GLN A 615 16.43 2.50 1.49
N ARG A 616 16.34 1.20 1.82
CA ARG A 616 17.21 0.55 2.82
C ARG A 616 18.25 -0.38 2.20
N SER A 617 18.28 -0.49 0.88
CA SER A 617 19.09 -1.47 0.18
C SER A 617 20.53 -0.98 0.00
N ASP A 618 21.51 -1.76 0.46
CA ASP A 618 22.92 -1.58 0.07
C ASP A 618 23.16 -2.12 -1.36
N LEU A 619 22.49 -3.23 -1.70
CA LEU A 619 22.51 -3.82 -3.05
C LEU A 619 21.13 -4.37 -3.41
N GLU A 620 20.55 -3.87 -4.50
CA GLU A 620 19.30 -4.40 -5.06
C GLU A 620 19.59 -5.38 -6.21
N VAL A 621 19.07 -6.59 -6.09
CA VAL A 621 19.19 -7.64 -7.12
C VAL A 621 17.95 -7.69 -8.00
N ASN A 622 18.11 -7.52 -9.31
CA ASN A 622 17.00 -7.70 -10.26
C ASN A 622 16.72 -9.19 -10.49
N PHE A 623 15.47 -9.63 -10.26
CA PHE A 623 15.02 -11.00 -10.46
C PHE A 623 15.22 -11.50 -11.89
N GLN A 624 15.10 -10.63 -12.90
CA GLN A 624 15.35 -11.04 -14.28
C GLN A 624 16.82 -11.41 -14.50
N HIS A 625 17.76 -10.71 -13.84
CA HIS A 625 19.18 -11.05 -13.91
C HIS A 625 19.51 -12.35 -13.17
N ILE A 626 18.72 -12.73 -12.15
CA ILE A 626 18.86 -14.04 -11.50
C ILE A 626 18.66 -15.16 -12.53
N SER A 627 17.72 -14.99 -13.45
CA SER A 627 17.45 -15.98 -14.51
C SER A 627 18.42 -15.86 -15.69
N ASP A 628 18.72 -14.64 -16.13
CA ASP A 628 19.47 -14.43 -17.38
C ASP A 628 20.98 -14.52 -17.19
N LYS A 629 21.49 -14.11 -16.02
CA LYS A 629 22.93 -13.93 -15.72
C LYS A 629 23.25 -14.21 -14.25
N PRO A 630 22.93 -15.40 -13.71
CA PRO A 630 23.09 -15.71 -12.29
C PRO A 630 24.52 -15.51 -11.77
N GLU A 631 25.54 -15.79 -12.57
CA GLU A 631 26.96 -15.65 -12.23
C GLU A 631 27.31 -14.19 -11.91
N SER A 632 26.82 -13.26 -12.73
CA SER A 632 27.03 -11.82 -12.54
C SER A 632 26.36 -11.32 -11.25
N VAL A 633 25.18 -11.87 -10.92
CA VAL A 633 24.48 -11.56 -9.67
C VAL A 633 25.27 -12.10 -8.46
N ILE A 634 25.75 -13.34 -8.54
CA ILE A 634 26.57 -13.96 -7.49
C ILE A 634 27.83 -13.11 -7.24
N SER A 635 28.56 -12.72 -8.29
CA SER A 635 29.75 -11.87 -8.16
C SER A 635 29.42 -10.52 -7.52
N SER A 636 28.27 -9.92 -7.84
CA SER A 636 27.85 -8.63 -7.28
C SER A 636 27.52 -8.74 -5.79
N ILE A 637 26.81 -9.80 -5.38
CA ILE A 637 26.51 -10.08 -3.97
C ILE A 637 27.80 -10.34 -3.20
N ALA A 638 28.70 -11.18 -3.72
CA ALA A 638 29.96 -11.49 -3.06
C ALA A 638 30.80 -10.21 -2.85
N LYS A 639 30.90 -9.36 -3.88
CA LYS A 639 31.62 -8.09 -3.83
C LYS A 639 31.04 -7.15 -2.76
N GLU A 640 29.71 -7.02 -2.69
CA GLU A 640 29.05 -6.17 -1.68
C GLU A 640 29.32 -6.65 -0.25
N LEU A 641 29.44 -7.95 -0.07
CA LEU A 641 29.79 -8.58 1.20
C LEU A 641 31.32 -8.59 1.48
N GLY A 642 32.13 -7.98 0.61
CA GLY A 642 33.57 -7.88 0.77
C GLY A 642 34.34 -9.16 0.43
N PHE A 643 33.77 -10.05 -0.37
CA PHE A 643 34.43 -11.26 -0.88
C PHE A 643 34.83 -11.07 -2.34
N SER A 644 36.00 -11.60 -2.69
CA SER A 644 36.45 -11.69 -4.08
C SER A 644 36.39 -13.15 -4.51
N LEU A 645 35.45 -13.49 -5.38
CA LEU A 645 35.31 -14.84 -5.94
C LEU A 645 35.90 -14.87 -7.35
N ASN A 646 36.68 -15.89 -7.66
CA ASN A 646 37.05 -16.20 -9.05
C ASN A 646 35.92 -16.93 -9.78
N GLU A 647 36.05 -17.09 -11.09
CA GLU A 647 35.05 -17.73 -11.95
C GLU A 647 34.66 -19.14 -11.47
N ALA A 648 35.65 -19.97 -11.09
CA ALA A 648 35.39 -21.31 -10.58
C ALA A 648 34.60 -21.32 -9.26
N GLN A 649 34.87 -20.37 -8.36
CA GLN A 649 34.11 -20.22 -7.11
C GLN A 649 32.68 -19.74 -7.37
N VAL A 650 32.47 -18.84 -8.33
CA VAL A 650 31.13 -18.39 -8.73
C VAL A 650 30.31 -19.58 -9.25
N LEU A 651 30.91 -20.44 -10.08
CA LEU A 651 30.25 -21.66 -10.57
C LEU A 651 29.92 -22.64 -9.44
N LYS A 652 30.80 -22.79 -8.45
CA LYS A 652 30.50 -23.62 -7.26
C LYS A 652 29.35 -23.07 -6.41
N VAL A 653 29.24 -21.76 -6.29
CA VAL A 653 28.07 -21.14 -5.63
C VAL A 653 26.82 -21.42 -6.44
N LEU A 654 26.86 -21.31 -7.77
CA LEU A 654 25.71 -21.62 -8.61
C LEU A 654 25.27 -23.09 -8.48
N GLU A 655 26.22 -24.03 -8.57
CA GLU A 655 26.00 -25.47 -8.35
C GLU A 655 25.40 -25.74 -6.96
N PHE A 656 25.91 -25.08 -5.92
CA PHE A 656 25.33 -25.16 -4.58
C PHE A 656 23.84 -24.80 -4.56
N ILE A 657 23.43 -23.74 -5.27
CA ILE A 657 22.02 -23.32 -5.35
C ILE A 657 21.17 -24.28 -6.14
N GLU A 658 21.67 -24.77 -7.28
CA GLU A 658 20.94 -25.67 -8.17
C GLU A 658 20.62 -27.00 -7.47
N ASN A 659 21.56 -27.48 -6.66
CA ASN A 659 21.44 -28.71 -5.87
C ASN A 659 20.52 -28.58 -4.65
N LEU A 660 20.05 -27.38 -4.30
CA LEU A 660 19.08 -27.23 -3.20
C LEU A 660 17.70 -27.77 -3.61
N THR A 661 17.25 -28.79 -2.90
CA THR A 661 15.92 -29.36 -3.06
C THR A 661 14.95 -28.76 -2.03
N PRO A 662 13.74 -28.35 -2.43
CA PRO A 662 12.72 -27.95 -1.47
C PRO A 662 12.30 -29.18 -0.63
N PRO A 663 11.81 -28.97 0.61
CA PRO A 663 11.32 -30.08 1.43
C PRO A 663 10.12 -30.75 0.75
N GLN A 664 9.92 -32.05 0.98
CA GLN A 664 8.79 -32.81 0.42
C GLN A 664 7.45 -32.49 1.11
N GLY A 665 7.48 -31.91 2.32
CA GLY A 665 6.29 -31.56 3.10
C GLY A 665 5.77 -30.13 2.86
N PRO A 666 4.62 -29.75 3.45
CA PRO A 666 4.00 -28.42 3.28
C PRO A 666 4.77 -27.29 3.98
N GLY A 667 5.86 -27.60 4.67
CA GLY A 667 6.67 -26.66 5.43
C GLY A 667 7.70 -25.92 4.59
N VAL A 668 8.28 -24.89 5.21
CA VAL A 668 9.49 -24.24 4.74
C VAL A 668 10.67 -24.95 5.41
N ASP A 669 11.71 -25.27 4.65
CA ASP A 669 12.96 -25.77 5.22
C ASP A 669 13.58 -24.65 6.11
N PRO A 670 13.83 -24.90 7.41
CA PRO A 670 14.29 -23.86 8.33
C PRO A 670 15.68 -23.32 7.99
N ILE A 671 16.49 -24.07 7.25
CA ILE A 671 17.85 -23.72 6.85
C ILE A 671 17.84 -23.03 5.49
N THR A 672 17.27 -23.65 4.46
CA THR A 672 17.29 -23.09 3.10
C THR A 672 16.18 -22.08 2.84
N LEU A 673 15.16 -22.04 3.69
CA LEU A 673 13.94 -21.25 3.50
C LEU A 673 13.23 -21.53 2.17
N LEU A 674 13.48 -22.71 1.59
CA LEU A 674 12.77 -23.22 0.42
C LEU A 674 11.42 -23.78 0.82
N HIS A 675 10.43 -23.52 -0.02
CA HIS A 675 9.07 -24.04 0.08
C HIS A 675 8.79 -24.83 -1.21
N PRO A 676 8.02 -25.95 -1.18
CA PRO A 676 7.72 -26.76 -2.36
C PRO A 676 7.22 -25.93 -3.56
N LYS A 677 6.33 -24.97 -3.28
CA LYS A 677 5.74 -24.05 -4.28
C LYS A 677 6.66 -22.91 -4.78
N HIS A 678 7.94 -22.86 -4.37
CA HIS A 678 8.86 -21.82 -4.83
C HIS A 678 9.23 -21.94 -6.30
N ARG A 679 9.40 -23.16 -6.80
CA ARG A 679 9.63 -23.41 -8.23
C ARG A 679 8.26 -23.41 -8.94
N VAL A 680 8.17 -22.67 -10.04
CA VAL A 680 6.96 -22.69 -10.89
C VAL A 680 7.05 -23.93 -11.75
N THR A 681 6.11 -24.85 -11.61
CA THR A 681 6.04 -26.06 -12.43
C THR A 681 5.19 -25.86 -13.68
N ASP A 682 4.33 -24.84 -13.70
CA ASP A 682 3.42 -24.52 -14.80
C ASP A 682 3.59 -23.04 -15.19
N ILE A 683 4.44 -22.82 -16.20
CA ILE A 683 4.80 -21.49 -16.72
C ILE A 683 3.59 -20.84 -17.40
N GLU A 684 2.81 -21.62 -18.15
CA GLU A 684 1.67 -21.12 -18.92
C GLU A 684 0.56 -20.58 -18.00
N ALA A 685 0.20 -21.32 -16.96
CA ALA A 685 -0.78 -20.85 -15.98
C ALA A 685 -0.28 -19.62 -15.21
N ASN A 686 1.03 -19.50 -14.99
CA ASN A 686 1.59 -18.32 -14.36
C ASN A 686 1.51 -17.09 -15.27
N ASP A 687 1.78 -17.24 -16.57
CA ASP A 687 1.69 -16.14 -17.54
C ASP A 687 0.24 -15.70 -17.79
N LYS A 688 -0.75 -16.63 -17.78
CA LYS A 688 -2.18 -16.27 -17.78
C LYS A 688 -2.56 -15.39 -16.58
N ARG A 689 -2.04 -15.70 -15.39
CA ARG A 689 -2.26 -14.86 -14.19
C ARG A 689 -1.56 -13.49 -14.30
N VAL A 690 -0.35 -13.44 -14.87
CA VAL A 690 0.33 -12.17 -15.15
C VAL A 690 -0.48 -11.30 -16.10
N ALA A 691 -1.01 -11.89 -17.19
CA ALA A 691 -1.88 -11.18 -18.13
C ALA A 691 -3.15 -10.65 -17.45
N ARG A 692 -3.76 -11.42 -16.54
CA ARG A 692 -4.90 -10.99 -15.73
C ARG A 692 -4.57 -9.79 -14.84
N VAL A 693 -3.46 -9.84 -14.10
CA VAL A 693 -3.02 -8.71 -13.25
C VAL A 693 -2.76 -7.47 -14.09
N LEU A 694 -2.11 -7.61 -15.26
CA LEU A 694 -1.88 -6.51 -16.20
C LEU A 694 -3.18 -5.91 -16.74
N SER A 695 -4.19 -6.74 -17.04
CA SER A 695 -5.52 -6.28 -17.47
C SER A 695 -6.17 -5.38 -16.41
N ILE A 696 -6.14 -5.80 -15.13
CA ILE A 696 -6.65 -5.02 -14.00
C ILE A 696 -5.87 -3.71 -13.81
N MET A 697 -4.54 -3.73 -13.97
CA MET A 697 -3.73 -2.51 -13.90
C MET A 697 -4.11 -1.50 -15.01
N ARG A 698 -4.38 -2.00 -16.22
CA ARG A 698 -4.76 -1.16 -17.38
C ARG A 698 -6.16 -0.58 -17.25
N SER A 699 -7.15 -1.37 -16.79
CA SER A 699 -8.53 -0.91 -16.62
C SER A 699 -8.62 0.30 -15.68
N ARG A 700 -7.78 0.34 -14.63
CA ARG A 700 -7.73 1.45 -13.68
C ARG A 700 -7.11 2.72 -14.26
N LYS A 701 -6.04 2.59 -15.04
CA LYS A 701 -5.36 3.75 -15.67
C LYS A 701 -6.32 4.52 -16.58
N ASN A 702 -7.23 3.81 -17.24
CA ASN A 702 -8.27 4.41 -18.08
C ASN A 702 -9.39 5.08 -17.26
N LYS A 703 -9.70 4.61 -16.04
CA LYS A 703 -10.72 5.22 -15.15
C LYS A 703 -10.22 6.46 -14.40
N SER A 704 -8.91 6.61 -14.21
CA SER A 704 -8.30 7.75 -13.49
C SER A 704 -7.95 8.94 -14.39
N ASN A 705 -8.36 8.93 -15.66
CA ASN A 705 -8.11 10.00 -16.63
C ASN A 705 -9.47 10.49 -17.16
N PRO A 706 -10.21 11.31 -16.38
CA PRO A 706 -11.43 11.95 -16.85
C PRO A 706 -11.16 12.93 -17.99
#